data_AF-A0A8B6M7T5-F1
#
_entry.id   AF-A0A8B6M7T5-F1
#
_cell.length_a   1.000
_cell.length_b   1.000
_cell.length_c   1.000
_cell.angle_alpha   90.00
_cell.angle_beta   90.00
_cell.angle_gamma   90.00
#
_symmetry.space_group_name_H-M   'P 1'
#
loop_
_entity.id
_entity.type
_entity.pdbx_description
1 polymer ?
#
loop_
_entity_poly.entity_id
_entity_poly.type
_entity_poly.pdbx_seq_one_letter_code
_entity_poly.pdbx_strand_id
1 'polypeptide(L)'
;MTNGPIARLDHVSHKYAATVALDNVSLDIPAHCMAGLIGPDGVGKSTLLALASGIRRIQSGDIIVLDGDMAKTAHRRANCARIAYMPQGLGRNLYPTLSVFENIDFFGRLFGQSEPERRARIAELLQATDLDPFEDRPAGKLSGGMKQKLSLCCALMHDPDLLILDEPTTGVDPLSRRQFWDLIDSIRARRPLMSVIVATAYMEEAQRFDWLAAMDDGKIIAQGAPKEILAQTHERSLEEAFIALLPEQKRAQHHKVVVRPRPASDDESPAIEAEGLTRRFGDFVAVDHVSFRIAPGEIFGFLGSNGCGKTTTMKMLTGLLPSSEGSAKLFGNPIGSNDMEMRSHVGYMSQSFSLYSELTVRQNLYLHAHLYHLPDHEIEGRIEQLLQRFDLLHAADEQPDNLPLGIKQRLQLAVAVLHRPAILILDEPTSGVDPIARDAFWTSLIDLSRDDKVTIFLSTHFMNEAERCDRISLMHAGKVLAVGTPADIVKERAASSLEDAFIGYLLDAAGSGRARDASPPAPVAPPIEAPFAGRSKRFDYRRLWAYARRETMELLRDPIRLIFAFIGPFILMFAFGYGISFDVENLKYAAFDQDRTPESRTLLESFSGSRYFSEQPPIQSPAEMEDRFRKGELQLAIEIPPGFGRDLESLRSPDVAIWIDGSMPFRGETARSYVSGLALRYAKDRIVERLGPNGLSTAYVGGVNIETRFRYNQAFKSVNAMVPSVIVLMLILIPAIMSAVAVVHEKETGSIANFRSTPTSRFEFLFGKQLPYVAVSMITFAMLALIAATIFHVPVKGSLAALTLGTLLYVFATTGVGQLISTFTRTQAAAVFATAILTVIPAVNFSGLLTPVSSLSGGAKLLGLSFPAAWYQPISVGAFTKALGFSDLWFNIFVLALFTLFYLVAAQIILNKQEP
;
A
#
# COMPACT_ATOMS: atom_id res chain seq x y z
N MET A 1 -44.96 -6.52 19.90
CA MET A 1 -44.72 -5.14 19.44
C MET A 1 -43.72 -5.25 18.31
N THR A 2 -44.12 -4.99 17.06
CA THR A 2 -43.24 -5.08 15.89
C THR A 2 -42.30 -3.89 15.91
N ASN A 3 -41.10 -4.07 16.47
CA ASN A 3 -40.02 -3.10 16.38
C ASN A 3 -39.66 -2.91 14.90
N GLY A 4 -39.53 -1.65 14.45
CA GLY A 4 -39.20 -1.33 13.06
C GLY A 4 -37.83 -1.92 12.63
N PRO A 5 -37.54 -1.97 11.31
CA PRO A 5 -36.28 -2.49 10.82
C PRO A 5 -35.09 -1.61 11.22
N ILE A 6 -33.96 -2.21 11.57
CA ILE A 6 -32.71 -1.48 11.85
C ILE A 6 -32.11 -0.88 10.58
N ALA A 7 -32.30 -1.59 9.46
CA ALA A 7 -31.89 -1.19 8.12
C ALA A 7 -32.99 -1.59 7.13
N ARG A 8 -33.41 -0.64 6.29
CA ARG A 8 -34.33 -0.83 5.18
C ARG A 8 -33.62 -0.43 3.90
N LEU A 9 -33.61 -1.32 2.93
CA LEU A 9 -33.14 -1.11 1.58
C LEU A 9 -34.34 -1.16 0.65
N ASP A 10 -34.48 -0.17 -0.23
CA ASP A 10 -35.58 -0.10 -1.19
C ASP A 10 -35.04 0.10 -2.61
N HIS A 11 -35.26 -0.90 -3.46
CA HIS A 11 -34.88 -0.90 -4.88
C HIS A 11 -33.40 -0.55 -5.14
N VAL A 12 -32.51 -1.07 -4.30
CA VAL A 12 -31.08 -0.73 -4.33
C VAL A 12 -30.36 -1.53 -5.41
N SER A 13 -29.65 -0.81 -6.28
CA SER A 13 -28.79 -1.40 -7.32
C SER A 13 -27.39 -0.82 -7.25
N HIS A 14 -26.39 -1.67 -7.44
CA HIS A 14 -24.97 -1.28 -7.40
C HIS A 14 -24.16 -2.07 -8.42
N LYS A 15 -23.30 -1.37 -9.18
CA LYS A 15 -22.47 -1.96 -10.25
C LYS A 15 -21.01 -1.54 -10.12
N TYR A 16 -20.10 -2.49 -10.36
CA TYR A 16 -18.66 -2.29 -10.51
C TYR A 16 -18.23 -2.54 -11.95
N ALA A 17 -17.97 -1.49 -12.71
CA ALA A 17 -17.67 -1.60 -14.14
C ALA A 17 -18.72 -2.47 -14.86
N ALA A 18 -18.38 -3.69 -15.29
CA ALA A 18 -19.29 -4.62 -15.95
C ALA A 18 -20.10 -5.50 -14.98
N THR A 19 -19.67 -5.65 -13.73
CA THR A 19 -20.27 -6.59 -12.76
C THR A 19 -21.39 -5.93 -11.97
N VAL A 20 -22.58 -6.54 -11.95
CA VAL A 20 -23.70 -6.10 -11.10
C VAL A 20 -23.57 -6.77 -9.75
N ALA A 21 -23.33 -5.99 -8.69
CA ALA A 21 -23.18 -6.51 -7.33
C ALA A 21 -24.51 -6.58 -6.57
N LEU A 22 -25.42 -5.65 -6.84
CA LEU A 22 -26.79 -5.66 -6.32
C LEU A 22 -27.74 -5.29 -7.45
N ASP A 23 -28.79 -6.08 -7.63
CA ASP A 23 -29.80 -5.91 -8.68
C ASP A 23 -31.19 -5.73 -8.06
N ASN A 24 -31.61 -4.47 -7.91
CA ASN A 24 -32.94 -4.07 -7.43
C ASN A 24 -33.34 -4.73 -6.10
N VAL A 25 -32.45 -4.69 -5.11
CA VAL A 25 -32.63 -5.32 -3.81
C VAL A 25 -33.52 -4.46 -2.92
N SER A 26 -34.63 -5.05 -2.46
CA SER A 26 -35.44 -4.52 -1.36
C SER A 26 -35.37 -5.50 -0.18
N LEU A 27 -35.00 -5.00 1.00
CA LEU A 27 -34.74 -5.82 2.19
C LEU A 27 -34.99 -5.02 3.47
N ASP A 28 -35.83 -5.56 4.35
CA ASP A 28 -36.06 -5.04 5.70
C ASP A 28 -35.37 -5.95 6.72
N ILE A 29 -34.30 -5.45 7.34
CA ILE A 29 -33.53 -6.18 8.36
C ILE A 29 -34.11 -5.84 9.74
N PRO A 30 -34.55 -6.83 10.54
CA PRO A 30 -35.13 -6.60 11.85
C PRO A 30 -34.14 -6.00 12.86
N ALA A 31 -34.64 -5.20 13.80
CA ALA A 31 -33.85 -4.62 14.88
C ALA A 31 -33.75 -5.55 16.10
N HIS A 32 -32.72 -5.30 16.92
CA HIS A 32 -32.44 -5.96 18.21
C HIS A 32 -32.17 -7.47 18.11
N CYS A 33 -31.72 -7.93 16.95
CA CYS A 33 -31.40 -9.32 16.71
C CYS A 33 -30.03 -9.47 16.02
N MET A 34 -29.55 -10.71 15.93
CA MET A 34 -28.44 -11.09 15.08
C MET A 34 -28.98 -11.53 13.72
N ALA A 35 -28.77 -10.71 12.70
CA ALA A 35 -29.20 -10.91 11.33
C ALA A 35 -28.02 -11.37 10.45
N GLY A 36 -28.21 -12.42 9.66
CA GLY A 36 -27.22 -12.94 8.73
C GLY A 36 -27.53 -12.67 7.27
N LEU A 37 -26.53 -12.26 6.50
CA LEU A 37 -26.52 -12.32 5.05
C LEU A 37 -25.70 -13.55 4.64
N ILE A 38 -26.37 -14.51 4.01
CA ILE A 38 -25.74 -15.77 3.56
C ILE A 38 -25.72 -15.84 2.04
N GLY A 39 -24.67 -16.43 1.50
CA GLY A 39 -24.54 -16.68 0.07
C GLY A 39 -23.08 -16.83 -0.35
N PRO A 40 -22.83 -17.27 -1.59
CA PRO A 40 -21.50 -17.38 -2.19
C PRO A 40 -20.66 -16.09 -2.14
N ASP A 41 -19.36 -16.22 -2.31
CA ASP A 41 -18.48 -15.05 -2.45
C ASP A 41 -18.79 -14.30 -3.76
N GLY A 42 -18.77 -12.97 -3.71
CA GLY A 42 -19.06 -12.13 -4.88
C GLY A 42 -20.54 -11.82 -5.14
N VAL A 43 -21.50 -12.41 -4.42
CA VAL A 43 -22.96 -12.16 -4.63
C VAL A 43 -23.47 -10.81 -4.13
N GLY A 44 -22.59 -9.95 -3.61
CA GLY A 44 -22.94 -8.60 -3.17
C GLY A 44 -23.09 -8.39 -1.66
N LYS A 45 -22.88 -9.41 -0.81
CA LYS A 45 -22.99 -9.33 0.67
C LYS A 45 -22.22 -8.12 1.25
N SER A 46 -20.92 -8.06 1.00
CA SER A 46 -20.04 -6.97 1.47
C SER A 46 -20.43 -5.61 0.87
N THR A 47 -20.97 -5.60 -0.36
CA THR A 47 -21.46 -4.35 -0.99
C THR A 47 -22.69 -3.82 -0.25
N LEU A 48 -23.63 -4.70 0.11
CA LEU A 48 -24.81 -4.36 0.90
C LEU A 48 -24.40 -3.83 2.28
N LEU A 49 -23.50 -4.52 2.98
CA LEU A 49 -23.00 -4.08 4.29
C LEU A 49 -22.25 -2.74 4.23
N ALA A 50 -21.43 -2.52 3.19
CA ALA A 50 -20.73 -1.25 2.98
C ALA A 50 -21.68 -0.07 2.68
N LEU A 51 -22.81 -0.35 2.01
CA LEU A 51 -23.85 0.65 1.77
C LEU A 51 -24.64 0.96 3.06
N ALA A 52 -25.04 -0.06 3.81
CA ALA A 52 -25.75 0.08 5.08
C ALA A 52 -24.90 0.79 6.16
N SER A 53 -23.59 0.58 6.17
CA SER A 53 -22.65 1.32 7.05
C SER A 53 -22.33 2.74 6.58
N GLY A 54 -22.72 3.12 5.35
CA GLY A 54 -22.45 4.43 4.77
C GLY A 54 -21.02 4.63 4.26
N ILE A 55 -20.22 3.56 4.20
CA ILE A 55 -18.84 3.56 3.71
C ILE A 55 -18.81 3.65 2.18
N ARG A 56 -19.77 3.01 1.52
CA ARG A 56 -19.94 3.05 0.06
C ARG A 56 -21.00 4.06 -0.35
N ARG A 57 -20.82 4.68 -1.50
CA ARG A 57 -21.79 5.62 -2.07
C ARG A 57 -22.96 4.85 -2.69
N ILE A 58 -24.17 5.29 -2.38
CA ILE A 58 -25.40 4.78 -2.99
C ILE A 58 -25.45 5.26 -4.45
N GLN A 59 -25.65 4.33 -5.38
CA GLN A 59 -25.76 4.60 -6.81
C GLN A 59 -27.23 4.73 -7.25
N SER A 60 -28.10 3.83 -6.79
CA SER A 60 -29.54 3.78 -7.05
C SER A 60 -30.28 3.19 -5.86
N GLY A 61 -31.56 3.56 -5.69
CA GLY A 61 -32.41 3.15 -4.58
C GLY A 61 -32.19 3.95 -3.29
N ASP A 62 -32.96 3.63 -2.27
CA ASP A 62 -32.95 4.30 -0.97
C ASP A 62 -32.52 3.35 0.15
N ILE A 63 -31.73 3.86 1.10
CA ILE A 63 -31.25 3.08 2.24
C ILE A 63 -31.47 3.88 3.51
N ILE A 64 -32.31 3.34 4.40
CA ILE A 64 -32.65 3.91 5.70
C ILE A 64 -31.99 3.04 6.77
N VAL A 65 -31.17 3.63 7.63
CA VAL A 65 -30.49 2.95 8.75
C VAL A 65 -30.60 3.83 9.99
N LEU A 66 -30.96 3.25 11.15
CA LEU A 66 -31.22 4.00 12.39
C LEU A 66 -32.20 5.18 12.17
N ASP A 67 -33.33 4.89 11.54
CA ASP A 67 -34.44 5.83 11.26
C ASP A 67 -34.12 7.02 10.33
N GLY A 68 -33.01 6.96 9.57
CA GLY A 68 -32.72 8.01 8.59
C GLY A 68 -31.97 7.56 7.36
N ASP A 69 -32.03 8.43 6.35
CA ASP A 69 -31.54 8.20 5.00
C ASP A 69 -30.00 8.30 4.94
N MET A 70 -29.36 7.22 4.51
CA MET A 70 -27.92 7.09 4.37
C MET A 70 -27.35 7.87 3.18
N ALA A 71 -28.15 8.35 2.23
CA ALA A 71 -27.72 9.28 1.19
C ALA A 71 -27.38 10.67 1.77
N LYS A 72 -27.99 11.06 2.90
CA LYS A 72 -27.78 12.37 3.54
C LYS A 72 -26.49 12.40 4.38
N THR A 73 -25.54 13.24 3.99
CA THR A 73 -24.26 13.43 4.70
C THR A 73 -24.45 13.85 6.17
N ALA A 74 -25.50 14.60 6.48
CA ALA A 74 -25.82 15.01 7.86
C ALA A 74 -26.20 13.81 8.74
N HIS A 75 -27.02 12.89 8.21
CA HIS A 75 -27.44 11.67 8.91
C HIS A 75 -26.25 10.75 9.18
N ARG A 76 -25.43 10.48 8.13
CA ARG A 76 -24.21 9.66 8.27
C ARG A 76 -23.27 10.20 9.35
N ARG A 77 -23.07 11.52 9.42
CA ARG A 77 -22.21 12.16 10.44
C ARG A 77 -22.79 12.11 11.84
N ALA A 78 -24.11 12.15 11.99
CA ALA A 78 -24.77 12.08 13.29
C ALA A 78 -24.74 10.66 13.87
N ASN A 79 -24.84 9.64 13.01
CA ASN A 79 -24.98 8.25 13.42
C ASN A 79 -23.72 7.39 13.22
N CYS A 80 -22.61 7.92 12.71
CA CYS A 80 -21.36 7.16 12.58
C CYS A 80 -20.78 6.68 13.92
N ALA A 81 -21.14 7.30 15.03
CA ALA A 81 -20.78 6.82 16.38
C ALA A 81 -21.78 5.78 16.93
N ARG A 82 -22.85 5.46 16.18
CA ARG A 82 -23.85 4.44 16.52
C ARG A 82 -23.70 3.19 15.65
N ILE A 83 -22.90 3.25 14.60
CA ILE A 83 -22.68 2.17 13.64
C ILE A 83 -21.21 1.79 13.68
N ALA A 84 -20.91 0.56 14.09
CA ALA A 84 -19.59 -0.04 13.96
C ALA A 84 -19.54 -0.92 12.71
N TYR A 85 -18.45 -0.82 11.95
CA TYR A 85 -18.22 -1.63 10.76
C TYR A 85 -16.86 -2.32 10.85
N MET A 86 -16.87 -3.64 10.75
CA MET A 86 -15.70 -4.49 10.65
C MET A 86 -15.60 -5.03 9.21
N PRO A 87 -14.62 -4.58 8.40
CA PRO A 87 -14.47 -5.01 7.02
C PRO A 87 -14.00 -6.46 6.89
N GLN A 88 -14.29 -7.08 5.74
CA GLN A 88 -13.79 -8.41 5.38
C GLN A 88 -12.26 -8.49 5.41
N GLY A 89 -11.75 -9.58 5.98
CA GLY A 89 -10.34 -9.98 5.95
C GLY A 89 -9.59 -9.76 7.26
N LEU A 90 -8.71 -10.71 7.58
CA LEU A 90 -7.98 -10.79 8.85
C LEU A 90 -7.13 -9.53 9.12
N GLY A 91 -7.62 -8.68 10.02
CA GLY A 91 -6.90 -7.50 10.49
C GLY A 91 -6.76 -6.35 9.50
N ARG A 92 -7.60 -6.28 8.45
CA ARG A 92 -7.58 -5.16 7.48
C ARG A 92 -7.91 -3.80 8.10
N ASN A 93 -8.62 -3.78 9.22
CA ASN A 93 -8.88 -2.58 10.02
C ASN A 93 -7.83 -2.31 11.10
N LEU A 94 -6.78 -3.13 11.21
CA LEU A 94 -5.73 -2.99 12.22
C LEU A 94 -4.46 -2.38 11.62
N TYR A 95 -3.68 -1.75 12.49
CA TYR A 95 -2.34 -1.25 12.16
C TYR A 95 -1.30 -2.26 12.66
N PRO A 96 -0.62 -3.02 11.77
CA PRO A 96 0.20 -4.18 12.15
C PRO A 96 1.39 -3.86 13.08
N THR A 97 1.93 -2.65 12.95
CA THR A 97 3.09 -2.16 13.72
C THR A 97 2.71 -1.65 15.11
N LEU A 98 1.42 -1.37 15.35
CA LEU A 98 0.89 -0.93 16.64
C LEU A 98 0.60 -2.12 17.53
N SER A 99 0.72 -1.95 18.86
CA SER A 99 0.33 -2.96 19.84
C SER A 99 -1.20 -3.15 19.91
N VAL A 100 -1.65 -4.19 20.62
CA VAL A 100 -3.08 -4.41 20.92
C VAL A 100 -3.66 -3.17 21.58
N PHE A 101 -3.01 -2.64 22.62
CA PHE A 101 -3.42 -1.40 23.29
C PHE A 101 -3.48 -0.22 22.33
N GLU A 102 -2.43 0.01 21.55
CA GLU A 102 -2.32 1.19 20.67
C GLU A 102 -3.39 1.21 19.58
N ASN A 103 -3.76 0.04 19.05
CA ASN A 103 -4.87 -0.08 18.11
C ASN A 103 -6.18 0.38 18.78
N ILE A 104 -6.53 -0.15 19.94
CA ILE A 104 -7.79 0.20 20.62
C ILE A 104 -7.77 1.68 21.10
N ASP A 105 -6.64 2.15 21.64
CA ASP A 105 -6.40 3.54 22.05
C ASP A 105 -6.61 4.53 20.90
N PHE A 106 -6.18 4.16 19.68
CA PHE A 106 -6.39 4.97 18.49
C PHE A 106 -7.88 5.14 18.18
N PHE A 107 -8.67 4.06 18.18
CA PHE A 107 -10.12 4.15 17.94
C PHE A 107 -10.84 4.97 19.01
N GLY A 108 -10.54 4.76 20.29
CA GLY A 108 -11.14 5.56 21.38
C GLY A 108 -10.89 7.07 21.21
N ARG A 109 -9.69 7.45 20.72
CA ARG A 109 -9.39 8.86 20.39
C ARG A 109 -10.20 9.40 19.21
N LEU A 110 -10.43 8.59 18.17
CA LEU A 110 -11.23 9.02 17.01
C LEU A 110 -12.68 9.32 17.40
N PHE A 111 -13.23 8.59 18.36
CA PHE A 111 -14.57 8.83 18.91
C PHE A 111 -14.60 9.89 20.03
N GLY A 112 -13.46 10.48 20.39
CA GLY A 112 -13.38 11.62 21.30
C GLY A 112 -13.40 11.27 22.79
N GLN A 113 -13.24 10.00 23.13
CA GLN A 113 -13.26 9.52 24.52
C GLN A 113 -12.11 10.11 25.35
N SER A 114 -12.41 10.38 26.62
CA SER A 114 -11.41 10.86 27.57
C SER A 114 -10.35 9.79 27.87
N GLU A 115 -9.17 10.17 28.34
CA GLU A 115 -8.13 9.18 28.68
C GLU A 115 -8.56 8.18 29.78
N PRO A 116 -9.20 8.61 30.89
CA PRO A 116 -9.67 7.67 31.92
C PRO A 116 -10.73 6.70 31.39
N GLU A 117 -11.73 7.21 30.66
CA GLU A 117 -12.78 6.42 30.02
C GLU A 117 -12.20 5.37 29.08
N ARG A 118 -11.27 5.81 28.21
CA ARG A 118 -10.63 4.93 27.23
C ARG A 118 -9.81 3.84 27.89
N ARG A 119 -9.02 4.14 28.94
CA ARG A 119 -8.26 3.11 29.67
C ARG A 119 -9.17 2.09 30.34
N ALA A 120 -10.23 2.54 31.01
CA ALA A 120 -11.20 1.65 31.65
C ALA A 120 -11.86 0.72 30.63
N ARG A 121 -12.29 1.28 29.50
CA ARG A 121 -12.96 0.52 28.44
C ARG A 121 -12.02 -0.41 27.67
N ILE A 122 -10.75 -0.01 27.45
CA ILE A 122 -9.71 -0.91 26.91
C ILE A 122 -9.51 -2.11 27.84
N ALA A 123 -9.34 -1.88 29.15
CA ALA A 123 -9.14 -2.97 30.10
C ALA A 123 -10.32 -3.96 30.12
N GLU A 124 -11.56 -3.45 30.09
CA GLU A 124 -12.76 -4.28 29.99
C GLU A 124 -12.78 -5.13 28.71
N LEU A 125 -12.48 -4.51 27.55
CA LEU A 125 -12.47 -5.22 26.27
C LEU A 125 -11.36 -6.27 26.19
N LEU A 126 -10.16 -5.95 26.72
CA LEU A 126 -9.05 -6.91 26.76
C LEU A 126 -9.37 -8.11 27.65
N GLN A 127 -9.98 -7.89 28.82
CA GLN A 127 -10.42 -8.96 29.70
C GLN A 127 -11.53 -9.81 29.07
N ALA A 128 -12.52 -9.17 28.44
CA ALA A 128 -13.61 -9.90 27.78
C ALA A 128 -13.14 -10.76 26.59
N THR A 129 -11.98 -10.44 26.00
CA THR A 129 -11.45 -11.11 24.80
C THR A 129 -10.23 -11.99 25.04
N ASP A 130 -9.80 -12.16 26.30
CA ASP A 130 -8.55 -12.84 26.68
C ASP A 130 -7.31 -12.27 25.96
N LEU A 131 -7.33 -10.97 25.65
CA LEU A 131 -6.21 -10.27 25.01
C LEU A 131 -5.35 -9.51 26.03
N ASP A 132 -5.72 -9.50 27.31
CA ASP A 132 -4.96 -8.88 28.39
C ASP A 132 -3.48 -9.30 28.48
N PRO A 133 -3.07 -10.57 28.26
CA PRO A 133 -1.65 -10.93 28.35
C PRO A 133 -0.83 -10.45 27.15
N PHE A 134 -1.50 -9.92 26.13
CA PHE A 134 -0.91 -9.53 24.84
C PHE A 134 -1.03 -8.04 24.56
N GLU A 135 -1.36 -7.23 25.57
CA GLU A 135 -1.60 -5.79 25.47
C GLU A 135 -0.50 -5.05 24.67
N ASP A 136 0.77 -5.35 24.94
CA ASP A 136 1.93 -4.73 24.30
C ASP A 136 2.39 -5.43 23.00
N ARG A 137 1.78 -6.56 22.63
CA ARG A 137 2.18 -7.32 21.45
C ARG A 137 1.73 -6.60 20.17
N PRO A 138 2.61 -6.41 19.16
CA PRO A 138 2.22 -5.84 17.87
C PRO A 138 1.13 -6.66 17.16
N ALA A 139 0.14 -6.00 16.58
CA ALA A 139 -1.00 -6.63 15.91
C ALA A 139 -0.57 -7.56 14.77
N GLY A 140 0.52 -7.23 14.06
CA GLY A 140 1.09 -8.06 13.01
C GLY A 140 1.55 -9.44 13.48
N LYS A 141 1.92 -9.57 14.76
CA LYS A 141 2.41 -10.81 15.41
C LYS A 141 1.32 -11.63 16.11
N LEU A 142 0.06 -11.22 16.01
CA LEU A 142 -1.09 -11.95 16.55
C LEU A 142 -1.52 -13.09 15.60
N SER A 143 -2.12 -14.14 16.17
CA SER A 143 -2.79 -15.18 15.37
C SER A 143 -4.04 -14.62 14.67
N GLY A 144 -4.58 -15.33 13.67
CA GLY A 144 -5.79 -14.89 12.96
C GLY A 144 -6.97 -14.64 13.89
N GLY A 145 -7.26 -15.58 14.80
CA GLY A 145 -8.32 -15.42 15.81
C GLY A 145 -8.08 -14.24 16.75
N MET A 146 -6.83 -14.03 17.21
CA MET A 146 -6.48 -12.88 18.04
C MET A 146 -6.63 -11.54 17.29
N LYS A 147 -6.30 -11.50 15.99
CA LYS A 147 -6.53 -10.32 15.14
C LYS A 147 -8.03 -10.02 15.05
N GLN A 148 -8.89 -11.02 14.85
CA GLN A 148 -10.34 -10.78 14.80
C GLN A 148 -10.92 -10.32 16.13
N LYS A 149 -10.46 -10.88 17.26
CA LYS A 149 -10.83 -10.38 18.59
C LYS A 149 -10.42 -8.91 18.79
N LEU A 150 -9.20 -8.54 18.39
CA LEU A 150 -8.73 -7.15 18.45
C LEU A 150 -9.52 -6.22 17.52
N SER A 151 -9.81 -6.66 16.30
CA SER A 151 -10.66 -5.94 15.35
C SER A 151 -12.06 -5.67 15.93
N LEU A 152 -12.63 -6.65 16.64
CA LEU A 152 -13.89 -6.51 17.34
C LEU A 152 -13.79 -5.53 18.52
N CYS A 153 -12.72 -5.58 19.34
CA CYS A 153 -12.47 -4.60 20.39
C CYS A 153 -12.43 -3.16 19.84
N CYS A 154 -11.74 -2.96 18.70
CA CYS A 154 -11.68 -1.66 18.03
C CYS A 154 -13.06 -1.18 17.57
N ALA A 155 -13.88 -2.09 17.02
CA ALA A 155 -15.24 -1.81 16.58
C ALA A 155 -16.18 -1.47 17.74
N LEU A 156 -16.02 -2.13 18.90
CA LEU A 156 -16.86 -1.94 20.09
C LEU A 156 -16.43 -0.79 20.97
N MET A 157 -15.28 -0.17 20.69
CA MET A 157 -14.70 0.85 21.55
C MET A 157 -15.65 2.01 21.84
N HIS A 158 -16.57 2.30 20.93
CA HIS A 158 -17.48 3.44 20.96
C HIS A 158 -18.96 3.08 21.21
N ASP A 159 -19.24 1.86 21.67
CA ASP A 159 -20.58 1.43 22.08
C ASP A 159 -21.69 1.59 21.02
N PRO A 160 -21.58 0.88 19.87
CA PRO A 160 -22.53 1.01 18.77
C PRO A 160 -23.91 0.44 19.10
N ASP A 161 -24.95 1.00 18.47
CA ASP A 161 -26.31 0.44 18.43
C ASP A 161 -26.44 -0.62 17.32
N LEU A 162 -25.66 -0.47 16.24
CA LEU A 162 -25.60 -1.38 15.11
C LEU A 162 -24.15 -1.82 14.86
N LEU A 163 -23.89 -3.11 15.03
CA LEU A 163 -22.61 -3.74 14.72
C LEU A 163 -22.71 -4.49 13.38
N ILE A 164 -21.94 -4.08 12.39
CA ILE A 164 -21.87 -4.71 11.07
C ILE A 164 -20.54 -5.46 10.95
N LEU A 165 -20.64 -6.77 10.73
CA LEU A 165 -19.50 -7.69 10.62
C LEU A 165 -19.49 -8.32 9.23
N ASP A 166 -18.51 -7.96 8.40
CA ASP A 166 -18.35 -8.51 7.06
C ASP A 166 -17.38 -9.71 7.13
N GLU A 167 -17.91 -10.93 7.11
CA GLU A 167 -17.15 -12.18 7.17
C GLU A 167 -16.08 -12.22 8.30
N PRO A 168 -16.50 -12.04 9.56
CA PRO A 168 -15.60 -11.81 10.69
C PRO A 168 -14.75 -13.03 11.08
N THR A 169 -15.11 -14.22 10.63
CA THR A 169 -14.55 -15.50 11.06
C THR A 169 -13.87 -16.27 9.93
N THR A 170 -13.81 -15.69 8.72
CA THR A 170 -13.10 -16.27 7.57
C THR A 170 -11.61 -16.42 7.90
N GLY A 171 -11.09 -17.63 7.70
CA GLY A 171 -9.69 -17.96 8.02
C GLY A 171 -9.36 -18.03 9.51
N VAL A 172 -10.37 -18.18 10.38
CA VAL A 172 -10.20 -18.46 11.82
C VAL A 172 -10.51 -19.92 12.11
N ASP A 173 -9.76 -20.53 13.03
CA ASP A 173 -9.99 -21.92 13.43
C ASP A 173 -11.31 -22.13 14.19
N PRO A 174 -11.89 -23.35 14.19
CA PRO A 174 -13.19 -23.63 14.80
C PRO A 174 -13.32 -23.19 16.27
N LEU A 175 -12.30 -23.43 17.10
CA LEU A 175 -12.32 -23.04 18.52
C LEU A 175 -12.32 -21.52 18.66
N SER A 176 -11.42 -20.82 17.96
CA SER A 176 -11.37 -19.36 17.97
C SER A 176 -12.66 -18.73 17.42
N ARG A 177 -13.30 -19.35 16.42
CA ARG A 177 -14.61 -18.93 15.88
C ARG A 177 -15.71 -19.07 16.92
N ARG A 178 -15.79 -20.22 17.60
CA ARG A 178 -16.76 -20.42 18.70
C ARG A 178 -16.58 -19.36 19.79
N GLN A 179 -15.34 -19.15 20.23
CA GLN A 179 -15.01 -18.10 21.20
C GLN A 179 -15.40 -16.68 20.71
N PHE A 180 -15.22 -16.39 19.42
CA PHE A 180 -15.63 -15.11 18.83
C PHE A 180 -17.14 -14.89 18.95
N TRP A 181 -17.94 -15.90 18.63
CA TRP A 181 -19.40 -15.80 18.73
C TRP A 181 -19.90 -15.76 20.17
N ASP A 182 -19.30 -16.55 21.08
CA ASP A 182 -19.65 -16.54 22.50
C ASP A 182 -19.37 -15.15 23.12
N LEU A 183 -18.31 -14.49 22.66
CA LEU A 183 -18.03 -13.09 23.00
C LEU A 183 -19.12 -12.14 22.51
N ILE A 184 -19.57 -12.24 21.25
CA ILE A 184 -20.67 -11.43 20.71
C ILE A 184 -21.95 -11.63 21.54
N ASP A 185 -22.28 -12.88 21.87
CA ASP A 185 -23.45 -13.21 22.69
C ASP A 185 -23.33 -12.59 24.09
N SER A 186 -22.15 -12.62 24.71
CA SER A 186 -21.91 -11.96 26.00
C SER A 186 -22.09 -10.43 25.95
N ILE A 187 -21.77 -9.80 24.81
CA ILE A 187 -21.94 -8.36 24.61
C ILE A 187 -23.41 -8.03 24.38
N ARG A 188 -24.11 -8.81 23.56
CA ARG A 188 -25.56 -8.65 23.32
C ARG A 188 -26.37 -8.87 24.59
N ALA A 189 -25.99 -9.83 25.45
CA ALA A 189 -26.63 -10.03 26.75
C ALA A 189 -26.54 -8.77 27.65
N ARG A 190 -25.45 -8.00 27.53
CA ARG A 190 -25.25 -6.72 28.23
C ARG A 190 -25.92 -5.53 27.54
N ARG A 191 -26.14 -5.62 26.22
CA ARG A 191 -26.78 -4.57 25.39
C ARG A 191 -27.91 -5.17 24.56
N PRO A 192 -29.08 -5.48 25.15
CA PRO A 192 -30.17 -6.16 24.45
C PRO A 192 -30.76 -5.35 23.29
N LEU A 193 -30.52 -4.03 23.25
CA LEU A 193 -30.95 -3.16 22.15
C LEU A 193 -29.98 -3.13 20.96
N MET A 194 -28.78 -3.70 21.09
CA MET A 194 -27.79 -3.72 20.00
C MET A 194 -28.24 -4.70 18.91
N SER A 195 -28.20 -4.25 17.66
CA SER A 195 -28.44 -5.09 16.47
C SER A 195 -27.11 -5.51 15.87
N VAL A 196 -26.99 -6.76 15.40
CA VAL A 196 -25.78 -7.26 14.75
C VAL A 196 -26.15 -7.74 13.35
N ILE A 197 -25.49 -7.22 12.31
CA ILE A 197 -25.64 -7.72 10.94
C ILE A 197 -24.33 -8.38 10.54
N VAL A 198 -24.39 -9.64 10.13
CA VAL A 198 -23.23 -10.45 9.79
C VAL A 198 -23.33 -10.93 8.34
N ALA A 199 -22.30 -10.75 7.52
CA ALA A 199 -22.14 -11.56 6.31
C ALA A 199 -21.32 -12.80 6.67
N THR A 200 -21.80 -13.98 6.29
CA THR A 200 -21.04 -15.22 6.46
C THR A 200 -21.23 -16.17 5.28
N ALA A 201 -20.16 -16.86 4.91
CA ALA A 201 -20.19 -18.00 4.01
C ALA A 201 -20.34 -19.34 4.75
N TYR A 202 -20.27 -19.34 6.09
CA TYR A 202 -20.38 -20.55 6.90
C TYR A 202 -21.82 -20.76 7.37
N MET A 203 -22.50 -21.77 6.80
CA MET A 203 -23.91 -22.04 7.12
C MET A 203 -24.12 -22.50 8.57
N GLU A 204 -23.13 -23.13 9.20
CA GLU A 204 -23.14 -23.49 10.62
C GLU A 204 -23.27 -22.24 11.52
N GLU A 205 -22.59 -21.14 11.17
CA GLU A 205 -22.71 -19.88 11.89
C GLU A 205 -24.11 -19.28 11.71
N ALA A 206 -24.62 -19.34 10.47
CA ALA A 206 -25.93 -18.84 10.14
C ALA A 206 -27.07 -19.52 10.93
N GLN A 207 -26.89 -20.77 11.35
CA GLN A 207 -27.88 -21.48 12.19
C GLN A 207 -28.09 -20.82 13.57
N ARG A 208 -27.09 -20.09 14.08
CA ARG A 208 -27.16 -19.38 15.37
C ARG A 208 -27.90 -18.06 15.29
N PHE A 209 -28.13 -17.54 14.08
CA PHE A 209 -28.68 -16.20 13.89
C PHE A 209 -30.19 -16.19 14.10
N ASP A 210 -30.71 -15.05 14.55
CA ASP A 210 -32.14 -14.88 14.82
C ASP A 210 -32.94 -14.73 13.51
N TRP A 211 -32.29 -14.19 12.46
CA TRP A 211 -32.88 -13.92 11.14
C TRP A 211 -31.81 -14.03 10.05
N LEU A 212 -32.20 -14.48 8.85
CA LEU A 212 -31.33 -14.64 7.70
C LEU A 212 -31.94 -14.00 6.45
N ALA A 213 -31.08 -13.51 5.55
CA ALA A 213 -31.39 -13.26 4.15
C ALA A 213 -30.36 -13.98 3.27
N ALA A 214 -30.87 -14.83 2.39
CA ALA A 214 -30.08 -15.56 1.41
C ALA A 214 -29.95 -14.74 0.12
N MET A 215 -28.72 -14.64 -0.39
CA MET A 215 -28.37 -13.87 -1.58
C MET A 215 -27.76 -14.73 -2.68
N ASP A 216 -28.17 -14.49 -3.92
CA ASP A 216 -27.57 -15.06 -5.13
C ASP A 216 -27.58 -14.00 -6.26
N ASP A 217 -26.47 -13.85 -6.98
CA ASP A 217 -26.28 -12.88 -8.09
C ASP A 217 -26.88 -11.49 -7.83
N GLY A 218 -26.63 -10.94 -6.64
CA GLY A 218 -27.08 -9.61 -6.26
C GLY A 218 -28.57 -9.50 -5.97
N LYS A 219 -29.29 -10.61 -5.77
CA LYS A 219 -30.72 -10.67 -5.42
C LYS A 219 -30.94 -11.40 -4.10
N ILE A 220 -32.03 -11.04 -3.41
CA ILE A 220 -32.50 -11.79 -2.23
C ILE A 220 -33.38 -12.94 -2.72
N ILE A 221 -33.01 -14.18 -2.38
CA ILE A 221 -33.75 -15.39 -2.79
C ILE A 221 -34.64 -15.93 -1.67
N ALA A 222 -34.29 -15.69 -0.41
CA ALA A 222 -35.11 -16.05 0.75
C ALA A 222 -34.77 -15.18 1.96
N GLN A 223 -35.71 -15.07 2.90
CA GLN A 223 -35.52 -14.36 4.16
C GLN A 223 -36.41 -14.96 5.25
N GLY A 224 -35.97 -14.89 6.51
CA GLY A 224 -36.72 -15.41 7.67
C GLY A 224 -35.80 -15.97 8.74
N ALA A 225 -36.39 -16.52 9.81
CA ALA A 225 -35.62 -17.24 10.82
C ALA A 225 -35.03 -18.54 10.22
N PRO A 226 -33.86 -19.03 10.67
CA PRO A 226 -33.27 -20.27 10.15
C PRO A 226 -34.23 -21.46 10.13
N LYS A 227 -35.04 -21.61 11.18
CA LYS A 227 -36.05 -22.67 11.29
C LYS A 227 -37.17 -22.55 10.25
N GLU A 228 -37.54 -21.31 9.88
CA GLU A 228 -38.55 -21.05 8.86
C GLU A 228 -38.02 -21.42 7.48
N ILE A 229 -36.76 -21.06 7.18
CA ILE A 229 -36.09 -21.41 5.93
C ILE A 229 -35.98 -22.94 5.77
N LEU A 230 -35.56 -23.66 6.81
CA LEU A 230 -35.51 -25.13 6.81
C LEU A 230 -36.89 -25.76 6.59
N ALA A 231 -37.92 -25.19 7.22
CA ALA A 231 -39.30 -25.67 7.08
C ALA A 231 -39.86 -25.43 5.67
N GLN A 232 -39.50 -24.30 5.04
CA GLN A 232 -39.90 -23.97 3.66
C GLN A 232 -39.28 -24.92 2.63
N THR A 233 -38.04 -25.36 2.84
CA THR A 233 -37.33 -26.23 1.90
C THR A 233 -37.46 -27.72 2.20
N HIS A 234 -37.96 -28.07 3.39
CA HIS A 234 -38.03 -29.44 3.92
C HIS A 234 -36.65 -30.12 4.09
N GLU A 235 -35.60 -29.33 4.30
CA GLU A 235 -34.23 -29.83 4.44
C GLU A 235 -33.77 -29.89 5.90
N ARG A 236 -32.71 -30.65 6.15
CA ARG A 236 -32.14 -30.85 7.50
C ARG A 236 -31.00 -29.90 7.83
N SER A 237 -30.36 -29.34 6.80
CA SER A 237 -29.25 -28.41 6.93
C SER A 237 -29.52 -27.12 6.16
N LEU A 238 -28.97 -25.99 6.64
CA LEU A 238 -29.09 -24.70 5.95
C LEU A 238 -28.36 -24.69 4.61
N GLU A 239 -27.30 -25.49 4.46
CA GLU A 239 -26.59 -25.64 3.19
C GLU A 239 -27.50 -26.28 2.13
N GLU A 240 -28.16 -27.40 2.46
CA GLU A 240 -29.15 -28.05 1.57
C GLU A 240 -30.34 -27.13 1.30
N ALA A 241 -30.84 -26.41 2.32
CA ALA A 241 -31.92 -25.44 2.15
C ALA A 241 -31.54 -24.30 1.19
N PHE A 242 -30.34 -23.74 1.32
CA PHE A 242 -29.84 -22.70 0.42
C PHE A 242 -29.77 -23.21 -1.02
N ILE A 243 -29.22 -24.41 -1.24
CA ILE A 243 -29.14 -25.04 -2.56
C ILE A 243 -30.54 -25.25 -3.15
N ALA A 244 -31.52 -25.68 -2.35
CA ALA A 244 -32.89 -25.89 -2.79
C ALA A 244 -33.59 -24.60 -3.23
N LEU A 245 -33.18 -23.44 -2.70
CA LEU A 245 -33.70 -22.11 -3.01
C LEU A 245 -33.02 -21.43 -4.20
N LEU A 246 -31.93 -22.01 -4.72
CA LEU A 246 -31.25 -21.47 -5.90
C LEU A 246 -32.11 -21.61 -7.16
N PRO A 247 -31.90 -20.75 -8.18
CA PRO A 247 -32.58 -20.87 -9.46
C PRO A 247 -32.40 -22.26 -10.09
N GLU A 248 -33.45 -22.75 -10.75
CA GLU A 248 -33.52 -24.12 -11.31
C GLU A 248 -32.31 -24.47 -12.21
N GLN A 249 -31.82 -23.51 -12.99
CA GLN A 249 -30.65 -23.67 -13.86
C GLN A 249 -29.38 -24.01 -13.08
N LYS A 250 -29.14 -23.36 -11.93
CA LYS A 250 -27.98 -23.62 -11.06
C LYS A 250 -28.19 -24.92 -10.27
N ARG A 251 -29.43 -25.17 -9.82
CA ARG A 251 -29.79 -26.40 -9.10
C ARG A 251 -29.61 -27.64 -9.97
N ALA A 252 -29.96 -27.58 -11.26
CA ALA A 252 -29.79 -28.70 -12.20
C ALA A 252 -28.33 -29.09 -12.44
N GLN A 253 -27.39 -28.17 -12.19
CA GLN A 253 -25.95 -28.44 -12.28
C GLN A 253 -25.40 -29.05 -10.99
N HIS A 254 -26.05 -28.82 -9.85
CA HIS A 254 -25.64 -29.35 -8.55
C HIS A 254 -26.02 -30.83 -8.41
N HIS A 255 -25.04 -31.66 -8.14
CA HIS A 255 -25.21 -33.06 -7.81
C HIS A 255 -24.58 -33.31 -6.45
N LYS A 256 -25.31 -33.97 -5.54
CA LYS A 256 -24.78 -34.31 -4.22
C LYS A 256 -23.53 -35.18 -4.40
N VAL A 257 -22.41 -34.73 -3.82
CA VAL A 257 -21.14 -35.45 -3.89
C VAL A 257 -21.27 -36.77 -3.12
N VAL A 258 -21.13 -37.89 -3.82
CA VAL A 258 -21.13 -39.22 -3.21
C VAL A 258 -19.70 -39.76 -3.21
N VAL A 259 -19.13 -39.94 -2.02
CA VAL A 259 -17.80 -40.55 -1.86
C VAL A 259 -17.92 -42.04 -2.17
N ARG A 260 -17.44 -42.44 -3.35
CA ARG A 260 -17.36 -43.85 -3.75
C ARG A 260 -16.33 -44.58 -2.86
N PRO A 261 -16.60 -45.81 -2.39
CA PRO A 261 -15.63 -46.58 -1.61
C PRO A 261 -14.31 -46.74 -2.35
N ARG A 262 -13.20 -46.66 -1.63
CA ARG A 262 -11.88 -46.93 -2.19
C ARG A 262 -11.79 -48.41 -2.63
N PRO A 263 -11.32 -48.72 -3.85
CA PRO A 263 -11.03 -50.09 -4.24
C PRO A 263 -10.00 -50.70 -3.29
N ALA A 264 -10.18 -51.96 -2.88
CA ALA A 264 -9.16 -52.66 -2.11
C ALA A 264 -7.88 -52.77 -2.97
N SER A 265 -6.74 -52.38 -2.41
CA SER A 265 -5.42 -52.53 -3.04
C SER A 265 -4.72 -53.72 -2.41
N ASP A 266 -4.14 -54.60 -3.24
CA ASP A 266 -3.28 -55.71 -2.81
C ASP A 266 -1.87 -55.23 -2.39
N ASP A 267 -1.51 -53.99 -2.72
CA ASP A 267 -0.22 -53.37 -2.34
C ASP A 267 -0.36 -52.64 -0.99
N GLU A 268 0.38 -53.11 0.02
CA GLU A 268 0.44 -52.56 1.38
C GLU A 268 1.42 -51.37 1.50
N SER A 269 2.20 -51.07 0.45
CA SER A 269 3.23 -50.03 0.51
C SER A 269 2.62 -48.63 0.56
N PRO A 270 2.94 -47.79 1.56
CA PRO A 270 2.37 -46.45 1.66
C PRO A 270 2.88 -45.54 0.53
N ALA A 271 1.98 -44.78 -0.07
CA ALA A 271 2.32 -43.76 -1.06
C ALA A 271 3.06 -42.58 -0.41
N ILE A 272 2.67 -42.19 0.81
CA ILE A 272 3.38 -41.18 1.61
C ILE A 272 3.63 -41.74 3.01
N GLU A 273 4.87 -41.68 3.46
CA GLU A 273 5.29 -42.02 4.82
C GLU A 273 6.04 -40.84 5.44
N ALA A 274 5.57 -40.39 6.61
CA ALA A 274 6.22 -39.37 7.43
C ALA A 274 6.53 -39.98 8.80
N GLU A 275 7.78 -39.89 9.24
CA GLU A 275 8.25 -40.42 10.52
C GLU A 275 8.99 -39.33 11.31
N GLY A 276 8.38 -38.88 12.40
CA GLY A 276 8.97 -37.91 13.33
C GLY A 276 9.35 -36.58 12.68
N LEU A 277 8.61 -36.13 11.65
CA LEU A 277 8.93 -34.90 10.92
C LEU A 277 8.88 -33.68 11.85
N THR A 278 10.00 -32.97 11.91
CA THR A 278 10.15 -31.75 12.72
C THR A 278 10.74 -30.63 11.87
N ARG A 279 10.23 -29.40 12.05
CA ARG A 279 10.78 -28.20 11.42
C ARG A 279 10.94 -27.07 12.43
N ARG A 280 12.18 -26.57 12.56
CA ARG A 280 12.54 -25.42 13.40
C ARG A 280 12.93 -24.21 12.55
N PHE A 281 12.46 -23.03 12.95
CA PHE A 281 12.83 -21.73 12.38
C PHE A 281 13.40 -20.84 13.49
N GLY A 282 14.72 -20.85 13.64
CA GLY A 282 15.36 -20.29 14.85
C GLY A 282 14.81 -21.01 16.08
N ASP A 283 14.28 -20.26 17.04
CA ASP A 283 13.72 -20.79 18.28
C ASP A 283 12.28 -21.30 18.16
N PHE A 284 11.61 -21.08 17.02
CA PHE A 284 10.22 -21.48 16.81
C PHE A 284 10.12 -22.87 16.16
N VAL A 285 9.46 -23.82 16.83
CA VAL A 285 9.14 -25.15 16.28
C VAL A 285 7.79 -25.08 15.58
N ALA A 286 7.79 -25.16 14.26
CA ALA A 286 6.56 -25.07 13.45
C ALA A 286 5.86 -26.41 13.27
N VAL A 287 6.63 -27.49 13.25
CA VAL A 287 6.16 -28.89 13.15
C VAL A 287 7.00 -29.70 14.12
N ASP A 288 6.36 -30.54 14.94
CA ASP A 288 6.98 -31.24 16.08
C ASP A 288 6.63 -32.74 16.02
N HIS A 289 7.58 -33.57 15.59
CA HIS A 289 7.52 -35.04 15.56
C HIS A 289 6.28 -35.63 14.87
N VAL A 290 5.85 -35.04 13.75
CA VAL A 290 4.65 -35.48 13.01
C VAL A 290 4.89 -36.81 12.30
N SER A 291 4.00 -37.78 12.53
CA SER A 291 4.08 -39.11 11.93
C SER A 291 2.72 -39.56 11.39
N PHE A 292 2.69 -40.03 10.14
CA PHE A 292 1.51 -40.64 9.52
C PHE A 292 1.88 -41.42 8.25
N ARG A 293 0.96 -42.28 7.81
CA ARG A 293 1.07 -43.06 6.57
C ARG A 293 -0.21 -42.95 5.76
N ILE A 294 -0.04 -42.72 4.45
CA ILE A 294 -1.13 -42.58 3.47
C ILE A 294 -0.99 -43.71 2.46
N ALA A 295 -2.07 -44.47 2.29
CA ALA A 295 -2.17 -45.59 1.38
C ALA A 295 -2.40 -45.13 -0.08
N PRO A 296 -2.02 -45.95 -1.08
CA PRO A 296 -2.31 -45.64 -2.48
C PRO A 296 -3.80 -45.42 -2.75
N GLY A 297 -4.12 -44.38 -3.52
CA GLY A 297 -5.48 -44.00 -3.90
C GLY A 297 -6.34 -43.47 -2.74
N GLU A 298 -5.77 -43.24 -1.55
CA GLU A 298 -6.46 -42.65 -0.40
C GLU A 298 -6.58 -41.13 -0.58
N ILE A 299 -7.75 -40.58 -0.21
CA ILE A 299 -7.94 -39.15 0.02
C ILE A 299 -7.73 -38.90 1.52
N PHE A 300 -6.57 -38.38 1.88
CA PHE A 300 -6.18 -38.10 3.25
C PHE A 300 -6.30 -36.61 3.57
N GLY A 301 -7.16 -36.27 4.54
CA GLY A 301 -7.37 -34.91 5.00
C GLY A 301 -6.44 -34.52 6.14
N PHE A 302 -5.75 -33.39 6.00
CA PHE A 302 -4.94 -32.78 7.05
C PHE A 302 -5.72 -31.62 7.66
N LEU A 303 -6.46 -31.91 8.72
CA LEU A 303 -7.37 -30.97 9.38
C LEU A 303 -6.66 -30.28 10.55
N GLY A 304 -6.70 -28.95 10.61
CA GLY A 304 -6.07 -28.22 11.70
C GLY A 304 -6.28 -26.71 11.61
N SER A 305 -6.06 -26.02 12.72
CA SER A 305 -6.15 -24.55 12.80
C SER A 305 -5.13 -23.85 11.90
N ASN A 306 -5.37 -22.59 11.54
CA ASN A 306 -4.37 -21.80 10.83
C ASN A 306 -3.11 -21.62 11.67
N GLY A 307 -1.94 -21.83 11.04
CA GLY A 307 -0.65 -21.78 11.73
C GLY A 307 -0.29 -23.00 12.57
N CYS A 308 -1.04 -24.11 12.51
CA CYS A 308 -0.66 -25.34 13.23
C CYS A 308 0.47 -26.15 12.57
N GLY A 309 0.94 -25.76 11.38
CA GLY A 309 2.02 -26.43 10.66
C GLY A 309 1.63 -27.16 9.37
N LYS A 310 0.36 -27.13 8.92
CA LYS A 310 -0.15 -27.84 7.71
C LYS A 310 0.71 -27.59 6.46
N THR A 311 0.77 -26.33 6.02
CA THR A 311 1.57 -25.90 4.87
C THR A 311 3.06 -26.21 5.05
N THR A 312 3.58 -26.12 6.29
CA THR A 312 4.98 -26.45 6.59
C THR A 312 5.25 -27.93 6.38
N THR A 313 4.37 -28.81 6.85
CA THR A 313 4.44 -30.27 6.62
C THR A 313 4.34 -30.59 5.14
N MET A 314 3.42 -29.97 4.40
CA MET A 314 3.28 -30.16 2.95
C MET A 314 4.52 -29.71 2.17
N LYS A 315 5.13 -28.58 2.55
CA LYS A 315 6.39 -28.12 1.95
C LYS A 315 7.56 -29.07 2.23
N MET A 316 7.56 -29.74 3.39
CA MET A 316 8.52 -30.81 3.66
C MET A 316 8.29 -32.03 2.78
N LEU A 317 7.03 -32.46 2.63
CA LEU A 317 6.65 -33.60 1.79
C LEU A 317 6.80 -33.37 0.27
N THR A 318 6.91 -32.12 -0.16
CA THR A 318 7.23 -31.77 -1.56
C THR A 318 8.72 -31.51 -1.79
N GLY A 319 9.54 -31.59 -0.73
CA GLY A 319 10.96 -31.25 -0.78
C GLY A 319 11.25 -29.76 -1.02
N LEU A 320 10.25 -28.88 -0.91
CA LEU A 320 10.41 -27.42 -0.99
C LEU A 320 11.02 -26.81 0.28
N LEU A 321 10.93 -27.54 1.39
CA LEU A 321 11.48 -27.16 2.68
C LEU A 321 12.15 -28.38 3.32
N PRO A 322 13.45 -28.35 3.66
CA PRO A 322 14.08 -29.49 4.33
C PRO A 322 13.53 -29.68 5.75
N SER A 323 13.41 -30.93 6.21
CA SER A 323 13.14 -31.22 7.63
C SER A 323 14.36 -30.85 8.48
N SER A 324 14.11 -30.48 9.74
CA SER A 324 15.17 -30.32 10.76
C SER A 324 15.52 -31.66 11.39
N GLU A 325 14.50 -32.49 11.65
CA GLU A 325 14.62 -33.84 12.20
C GLU A 325 13.53 -34.72 11.57
N GLY A 326 13.68 -36.04 11.68
CA GLY A 326 12.76 -37.02 11.08
C GLY A 326 13.01 -37.27 9.60
N SER A 327 12.21 -38.15 9.02
CA SER A 327 12.32 -38.53 7.60
C SER A 327 10.95 -38.63 6.94
N ALA A 328 10.94 -38.47 5.62
CA ALA A 328 9.76 -38.69 4.80
C ALA A 328 10.14 -39.51 3.56
N LYS A 329 9.21 -40.34 3.09
CA LYS A 329 9.35 -41.15 1.89
C LYS A 329 8.10 -41.04 1.02
N LEU A 330 8.28 -41.05 -0.31
CA LEU A 330 7.19 -41.24 -1.28
C LEU A 330 7.42 -42.56 -2.02
N PHE A 331 6.43 -43.44 -2.04
CA PHE A 331 6.54 -44.80 -2.60
C PHE A 331 7.81 -45.54 -2.15
N GLY A 332 8.15 -45.43 -0.86
CA GLY A 332 9.34 -46.04 -0.27
C GLY A 332 10.67 -45.30 -0.50
N ASN A 333 10.72 -44.30 -1.39
CA ASN A 333 11.93 -43.53 -1.68
C ASN A 333 12.04 -42.29 -0.77
N PRO A 334 13.19 -42.03 -0.12
CA PRO A 334 13.36 -40.88 0.77
C PRO A 334 13.30 -39.54 0.03
N ILE A 335 12.67 -38.54 0.64
CA ILE A 335 12.52 -37.20 0.07
C ILE A 335 13.82 -36.41 0.26
N GLY A 336 14.57 -36.23 -0.82
CA GLY A 336 15.76 -35.35 -0.88
C GLY A 336 15.44 -33.98 -1.48
N SER A 337 16.25 -32.96 -1.17
CA SER A 337 16.07 -31.59 -1.69
C SER A 337 16.33 -31.44 -3.21
N ASN A 338 16.98 -32.42 -3.84
CA ASN A 338 17.46 -32.36 -5.24
C ASN A 338 16.88 -33.47 -6.14
N ASP A 339 15.83 -34.17 -5.73
CA ASP A 339 15.26 -35.28 -6.50
C ASP A 339 14.19 -34.77 -7.49
N MET A 340 14.62 -34.38 -8.69
CA MET A 340 13.70 -33.93 -9.75
C MET A 340 12.81 -35.05 -10.27
N GLU A 341 13.27 -36.31 -10.22
CA GLU A 341 12.53 -37.47 -10.70
C GLU A 341 11.36 -37.77 -9.77
N MET A 342 11.54 -37.67 -8.45
CA MET A 342 10.41 -37.74 -7.52
C MET A 342 9.40 -36.61 -7.77
N ARG A 343 9.87 -35.38 -7.99
CA ARG A 343 8.99 -34.21 -8.19
C ARG A 343 8.15 -34.30 -9.47
N SER A 344 8.62 -34.99 -10.51
CA SER A 344 7.82 -35.22 -11.72
C SER A 344 6.67 -36.21 -11.49
N HIS A 345 6.60 -36.90 -10.34
CA HIS A 345 5.48 -37.79 -9.99
C HIS A 345 4.49 -37.16 -9.00
N VAL A 346 4.75 -35.93 -8.55
CA VAL A 346 3.94 -35.21 -7.57
C VAL A 346 3.29 -33.98 -8.22
N GLY A 347 1.98 -33.88 -8.11
CA GLY A 347 1.24 -32.64 -8.35
C GLY A 347 1.16 -31.84 -7.05
N TYR A 348 1.41 -30.53 -7.11
CA TYR A 348 1.30 -29.65 -5.96
C TYR A 348 0.48 -28.42 -6.29
N MET A 349 -0.50 -28.13 -5.43
CA MET A 349 -1.31 -26.92 -5.47
C MET A 349 -1.11 -26.15 -4.17
N SER A 350 -0.65 -24.91 -4.28
CA SER A 350 -0.43 -24.03 -3.14
C SER A 350 -1.72 -23.30 -2.73
N GLN A 351 -1.77 -22.85 -1.47
CA GLN A 351 -2.88 -22.05 -0.93
C GLN A 351 -3.10 -20.76 -1.73
N SER A 352 -2.04 -19.99 -1.99
CA SER A 352 -2.10 -18.84 -2.87
C SER A 352 -2.06 -19.29 -4.33
N PHE A 353 -2.80 -18.62 -5.20
CA PHE A 353 -2.69 -18.82 -6.63
C PHE A 353 -1.24 -18.62 -7.09
N SER A 354 -0.65 -19.66 -7.70
CA SER A 354 0.78 -19.71 -8.04
C SER A 354 1.09 -19.65 -9.53
N LEU A 355 0.07 -19.54 -10.39
CA LEU A 355 0.24 -19.46 -11.84
C LEU A 355 0.46 -18.02 -12.31
N TYR A 356 0.94 -17.87 -13.54
CA TYR A 356 1.25 -16.56 -14.12
C TYR A 356 -0.05 -15.83 -14.49
N SER A 357 -0.28 -14.69 -13.83
CA SER A 357 -1.46 -13.82 -14.01
C SER A 357 -1.53 -13.17 -15.39
N GLU A 358 -0.37 -12.97 -16.03
CA GLU A 358 -0.25 -12.29 -17.32
C GLU A 358 -0.52 -13.22 -18.51
N LEU A 359 -0.42 -14.54 -18.31
CA LEU A 359 -0.65 -15.56 -19.32
C LEU A 359 -2.12 -16.02 -19.30
N THR A 360 -2.68 -16.38 -20.45
CA THR A 360 -4.03 -16.97 -20.51
C THR A 360 -4.09 -18.34 -19.85
N VAL A 361 -5.30 -18.85 -19.58
CA VAL A 361 -5.54 -20.23 -19.08
C VAL A 361 -4.81 -21.25 -19.95
N ARG A 362 -4.99 -21.17 -21.27
CA ARG A 362 -4.34 -22.06 -22.24
C ARG A 362 -2.82 -21.90 -22.24
N GLN A 363 -2.31 -20.66 -22.20
CA GLN A 363 -0.86 -20.39 -22.15
C GLN A 363 -0.20 -20.93 -20.88
N ASN A 364 -0.87 -20.82 -19.72
CA ASN A 364 -0.39 -21.44 -18.48
C ASN A 364 -0.25 -22.96 -18.64
N LEU A 365 -1.26 -23.63 -19.21
CA LEU A 365 -1.20 -25.08 -19.47
C LEU A 365 -0.05 -25.45 -20.42
N TYR A 366 0.17 -24.70 -21.52
CA TYR A 366 1.31 -24.95 -22.42
C TYR A 366 2.65 -24.77 -21.71
N LEU A 367 2.82 -23.68 -20.96
CA LEU A 367 4.07 -23.40 -20.25
C LEU A 367 4.40 -24.56 -19.31
N HIS A 368 3.44 -24.99 -18.49
CA HIS A 368 3.62 -26.10 -17.57
C HIS A 368 3.85 -27.43 -18.28
N ALA A 369 3.21 -27.68 -19.44
CA ALA A 369 3.47 -28.89 -20.22
C ALA A 369 4.95 -28.99 -20.63
N HIS A 370 5.54 -27.88 -21.08
CA HIS A 370 6.96 -27.83 -21.44
C HIS A 370 7.88 -27.93 -20.21
N LEU A 371 7.53 -27.29 -19.09
CA LEU A 371 8.30 -27.37 -17.85
C LEU A 371 8.34 -28.79 -17.27
N TYR A 372 7.27 -29.57 -17.44
CA TYR A 372 7.21 -30.98 -17.07
C TYR A 372 7.71 -31.93 -18.17
N HIS A 373 8.26 -31.41 -19.27
CA HIS A 373 8.83 -32.18 -20.37
C HIS A 373 7.84 -33.18 -21.01
N LEU A 374 6.57 -32.79 -21.14
CA LEU A 374 5.60 -33.61 -21.89
C LEU A 374 6.04 -33.71 -23.36
N PRO A 375 5.85 -34.88 -24.02
CA PRO A 375 6.16 -35.02 -25.43
C PRO A 375 5.31 -34.06 -26.29
N ASP A 376 5.95 -33.30 -27.20
CA ASP A 376 5.29 -32.25 -28.01
C ASP A 376 4.00 -32.73 -28.71
N HIS A 377 3.97 -33.98 -29.18
CA HIS A 377 2.83 -34.57 -29.87
C HIS A 377 1.64 -34.89 -28.94
N GLU A 378 1.83 -34.96 -27.62
CA GLU A 378 0.77 -35.17 -26.63
C GLU A 378 0.21 -33.86 -26.06
N ILE A 379 0.96 -32.75 -26.13
CA ILE A 379 0.65 -31.51 -25.41
C ILE A 379 -0.74 -30.98 -25.79
N GLU A 380 -1.01 -30.80 -27.08
CA GLU A 380 -2.31 -30.30 -27.57
C GLU A 380 -3.48 -31.15 -27.08
N GLY A 381 -3.40 -32.47 -27.29
CA GLY A 381 -4.48 -33.39 -26.89
C GLY A 381 -4.68 -33.41 -25.38
N ARG A 382 -3.60 -33.32 -24.60
CA ARG A 382 -3.67 -33.28 -23.14
C ARG A 382 -4.28 -31.98 -22.63
N ILE A 383 -3.91 -30.84 -23.22
CA ILE A 383 -4.47 -29.52 -22.85
C ILE A 383 -5.97 -29.50 -23.14
N GLU A 384 -6.39 -29.92 -24.32
CA GLU A 384 -7.81 -29.93 -24.70
C GLU A 384 -8.63 -30.86 -23.79
N GLN A 385 -8.07 -32.04 -23.46
CA GLN A 385 -8.68 -32.96 -22.49
C GLN A 385 -8.90 -32.29 -21.13
N LEU A 386 -7.90 -31.54 -20.62
CA LEU A 386 -8.00 -30.88 -19.30
C LEU A 386 -8.94 -29.69 -19.32
N LEU A 387 -8.93 -28.91 -20.40
CA LEU A 387 -9.88 -27.82 -20.60
C LEU A 387 -11.32 -28.34 -20.58
N GLN A 388 -11.58 -29.50 -21.17
CA GLN A 388 -12.90 -30.12 -21.14
C GLN A 388 -13.22 -30.74 -19.77
N ARG A 389 -12.29 -31.52 -19.20
CA ARG A 389 -12.49 -32.23 -17.92
C ARG A 389 -12.77 -31.29 -16.76
N PHE A 390 -12.10 -30.14 -16.71
CA PHE A 390 -12.26 -29.16 -15.63
C PHE A 390 -13.19 -27.99 -16.01
N ASP A 391 -13.91 -28.08 -17.14
CA ASP A 391 -14.83 -27.05 -17.62
C ASP A 391 -14.17 -25.66 -17.69
N LEU A 392 -13.05 -25.58 -18.42
CA LEU A 392 -12.26 -24.36 -18.65
C LEU A 392 -12.30 -23.88 -20.11
N LEU A 393 -12.98 -24.60 -21.00
CA LEU A 393 -13.07 -24.28 -22.43
C LEU A 393 -13.56 -22.86 -22.69
N HIS A 394 -14.58 -22.41 -21.94
CA HIS A 394 -15.16 -21.09 -22.08
C HIS A 394 -14.22 -19.95 -21.65
N ALA A 395 -13.22 -20.27 -20.81
CA ALA A 395 -12.26 -19.33 -20.23
C ALA A 395 -10.84 -19.50 -20.79
N ALA A 396 -10.65 -20.34 -21.83
CA ALA A 396 -9.33 -20.78 -22.28
C ALA A 396 -8.39 -19.62 -22.68
N ASP A 397 -8.95 -18.54 -23.23
CA ASP A 397 -8.21 -17.36 -23.69
C ASP A 397 -8.29 -16.17 -22.71
N GLU A 398 -8.87 -16.37 -21.53
CA GLU A 398 -8.91 -15.35 -20.49
C GLU A 398 -7.65 -15.40 -19.60
N GLN A 399 -7.28 -14.24 -19.04
CA GLN A 399 -6.22 -14.15 -18.03
C GLN A 399 -6.75 -14.54 -16.65
N PRO A 400 -5.97 -15.28 -15.83
CA PRO A 400 -6.39 -15.73 -14.52
C PRO A 400 -6.99 -14.62 -13.67
N ASP A 401 -6.42 -13.42 -13.61
CA ASP A 401 -6.89 -12.35 -12.73
C ASP A 401 -8.37 -11.98 -12.92
N ASN A 402 -8.89 -12.14 -14.14
CA ASN A 402 -10.30 -11.85 -14.47
C ASN A 402 -11.26 -13.00 -14.10
N LEU A 403 -10.74 -14.18 -13.78
CA LEU A 403 -11.55 -15.35 -13.49
C LEU A 403 -12.11 -15.34 -12.05
N PRO A 404 -13.34 -15.85 -11.85
CA PRO A 404 -13.86 -16.22 -10.54
C PRO A 404 -12.94 -17.21 -9.83
N LEU A 405 -12.90 -17.14 -8.49
CA LEU A 405 -11.99 -17.97 -7.68
C LEU A 405 -12.19 -19.47 -7.92
N GLY A 406 -13.43 -19.96 -8.03
CA GLY A 406 -13.70 -21.37 -8.32
C GLY A 406 -13.10 -21.84 -9.66
N ILE A 407 -13.07 -20.98 -10.68
CA ILE A 407 -12.44 -21.28 -11.98
C ILE A 407 -10.91 -21.25 -11.85
N LYS A 408 -10.35 -20.29 -11.10
CA LYS A 408 -8.92 -20.25 -10.77
C LYS A 408 -8.46 -21.54 -10.09
N GLN A 409 -9.22 -22.05 -9.12
CA GLN A 409 -8.87 -23.31 -8.44
C GLN A 409 -8.95 -24.51 -9.38
N ARG A 410 -9.95 -24.57 -10.26
CA ARG A 410 -10.03 -25.60 -11.31
C ARG A 410 -8.83 -25.56 -12.26
N LEU A 411 -8.38 -24.37 -12.66
CA LEU A 411 -7.15 -24.20 -13.45
C LEU A 411 -5.90 -24.68 -12.68
N GLN A 412 -5.76 -24.31 -11.40
CA GLN A 412 -4.64 -24.80 -10.59
C GLN A 412 -4.62 -26.32 -10.49
N LEU A 413 -5.79 -26.94 -10.27
CA LEU A 413 -5.92 -28.39 -10.25
C LEU A 413 -5.56 -29.00 -11.62
N ALA A 414 -6.05 -28.41 -12.73
CA ALA A 414 -5.74 -28.86 -14.08
C ALA A 414 -4.22 -28.83 -14.37
N VAL A 415 -3.53 -27.75 -13.97
CA VAL A 415 -2.07 -27.65 -14.07
C VAL A 415 -1.37 -28.68 -13.17
N ALA A 416 -1.85 -28.87 -11.94
CA ALA A 416 -1.24 -29.80 -10.99
C ALA A 416 -1.34 -31.26 -11.44
N VAL A 417 -2.35 -31.62 -12.24
CA VAL A 417 -2.52 -32.98 -12.80
C VAL A 417 -2.07 -33.11 -14.25
N LEU A 418 -1.53 -32.05 -14.85
CA LEU A 418 -1.18 -31.98 -16.27
C LEU A 418 -0.26 -33.14 -16.70
N HIS A 419 0.77 -33.38 -15.90
CA HIS A 419 1.80 -34.40 -16.08
C HIS A 419 1.45 -35.80 -15.53
N ARG A 420 0.17 -36.04 -15.19
CA ARG A 420 -0.35 -37.34 -14.70
C ARG A 420 0.38 -37.83 -13.43
N PRO A 421 0.40 -37.05 -12.35
CA PRO A 421 1.08 -37.42 -11.12
C PRO A 421 0.41 -38.61 -10.42
N ALA A 422 1.19 -39.39 -9.69
CA ALA A 422 0.69 -40.48 -8.83
C ALA A 422 0.24 -39.97 -7.45
N ILE A 423 0.80 -38.83 -7.01
CA ILE A 423 0.46 -38.17 -5.75
C ILE A 423 0.07 -36.72 -6.03
N LEU A 424 -1.00 -36.26 -5.40
CA LEU A 424 -1.46 -34.88 -5.44
C LEU A 424 -1.47 -34.30 -4.03
N ILE A 425 -0.72 -33.23 -3.80
CA ILE A 425 -0.68 -32.49 -2.54
C ILE A 425 -1.38 -31.14 -2.72
N LEU A 426 -2.47 -30.92 -1.97
CA LEU A 426 -3.35 -29.77 -2.14
C LEU A 426 -3.43 -28.94 -0.85
N ASP A 427 -2.91 -27.73 -0.85
CA ASP A 427 -2.98 -26.85 0.33
C ASP A 427 -4.22 -25.95 0.29
N GLU A 428 -5.23 -26.26 1.11
CA GLU A 428 -6.52 -25.56 1.21
C GLU A 428 -7.20 -25.25 -0.14
N PRO A 429 -7.41 -26.27 -1.00
CA PRO A 429 -7.72 -26.07 -2.43
C PRO A 429 -9.08 -25.41 -2.70
N THR A 430 -10.00 -25.48 -1.74
CA THR A 430 -11.39 -25.01 -1.84
C THR A 430 -11.66 -23.79 -0.94
N SER A 431 -10.63 -23.21 -0.34
CA SER A 431 -10.76 -22.03 0.50
C SER A 431 -11.29 -20.82 -0.28
N GLY A 432 -12.36 -20.19 0.21
CA GLY A 432 -13.05 -19.07 -0.45
C GLY A 432 -13.89 -19.44 -1.68
N VAL A 433 -14.05 -20.73 -1.97
CA VAL A 433 -14.90 -21.20 -3.08
C VAL A 433 -16.33 -21.40 -2.56
N ASP A 434 -17.32 -21.04 -3.37
CA ASP A 434 -18.73 -21.22 -3.03
C ASP A 434 -19.12 -22.71 -2.91
N PRO A 435 -20.21 -23.05 -2.18
CA PRO A 435 -20.60 -24.45 -1.94
C PRO A 435 -20.77 -25.30 -3.20
N ILE A 436 -21.33 -24.73 -4.29
CA ILE A 436 -21.58 -25.47 -5.52
C ILE A 436 -20.27 -25.76 -6.24
N ALA A 437 -19.43 -24.73 -6.43
CA ALA A 437 -18.13 -24.91 -7.06
C ALA A 437 -17.20 -25.80 -6.22
N ARG A 438 -17.31 -25.74 -4.88
CA ARG A 438 -16.63 -26.65 -3.97
C ARG A 438 -17.07 -28.09 -4.18
N ASP A 439 -18.36 -28.36 -4.32
CA ASP A 439 -18.88 -29.70 -4.60
C ASP A 439 -18.40 -30.23 -5.95
N ALA A 440 -18.42 -29.41 -7.00
CA ALA A 440 -17.86 -29.77 -8.30
C ALA A 440 -16.35 -30.07 -8.24
N PHE A 441 -15.61 -29.28 -7.45
CA PHE A 441 -14.19 -29.52 -7.20
C PHE A 441 -13.97 -30.86 -6.48
N TRP A 442 -14.78 -31.17 -5.46
CA TRP A 442 -14.73 -32.44 -4.74
C TRP A 442 -15.06 -33.65 -5.61
N THR A 443 -16.05 -33.54 -6.51
CA THR A 443 -16.30 -34.57 -7.53
C THR A 443 -15.04 -34.85 -8.35
N SER A 444 -14.34 -33.80 -8.77
CA SER A 444 -13.09 -33.94 -9.52
C SER A 444 -11.99 -34.65 -8.71
N LEU A 445 -11.86 -34.35 -7.41
CA LEU A 445 -10.91 -35.05 -6.53
C LEU A 445 -11.25 -36.52 -6.36
N ILE A 446 -12.54 -36.85 -6.19
CA ILE A 446 -13.00 -38.23 -6.08
C ILE A 446 -12.72 -38.98 -7.38
N ASP A 447 -13.01 -38.39 -8.54
CA ASP A 447 -12.76 -39.03 -9.83
C ASP A 447 -11.25 -39.27 -10.07
N LEU A 448 -10.41 -38.30 -9.73
CA LEU A 448 -8.94 -38.47 -9.76
C LEU A 448 -8.47 -39.62 -8.85
N SER A 449 -9.00 -39.70 -7.63
CA SER A 449 -8.61 -40.74 -6.69
C SER A 449 -9.12 -42.13 -7.09
N ARG A 450 -10.39 -42.22 -7.55
CA ARG A 450 -11.05 -43.51 -7.77
C ARG A 450 -10.82 -44.06 -9.17
N ASP A 451 -10.87 -43.21 -10.19
CA ASP A 451 -10.75 -43.64 -11.59
C ASP A 451 -9.29 -43.61 -12.05
N ASP A 452 -8.53 -42.58 -11.68
CA ASP A 452 -7.12 -42.43 -12.06
C ASP A 452 -6.13 -42.99 -11.01
N LYS A 453 -6.64 -43.49 -9.88
CA LYS A 453 -5.84 -44.06 -8.76
C LYS A 453 -4.82 -43.09 -8.14
N VAL A 454 -5.06 -41.79 -8.24
CA VAL A 454 -4.18 -40.76 -7.67
C VAL A 454 -4.33 -40.76 -6.14
N THR A 455 -3.21 -40.73 -5.42
CA THR A 455 -3.23 -40.53 -3.96
C THR A 455 -3.32 -39.06 -3.65
N ILE A 456 -4.28 -38.63 -2.83
CA ILE A 456 -4.54 -37.22 -2.58
C ILE A 456 -4.27 -36.89 -1.11
N PHE A 457 -3.34 -35.98 -0.86
CA PHE A 457 -3.08 -35.40 0.46
C PHE A 457 -3.52 -33.94 0.45
N LEU A 458 -4.63 -33.62 1.09
CA LEU A 458 -5.19 -32.27 1.10
C LEU A 458 -5.26 -31.71 2.50
N SER A 459 -5.06 -30.40 2.66
CA SER A 459 -5.32 -29.68 3.90
C SER A 459 -6.67 -29.00 3.80
N THR A 460 -7.41 -29.00 4.90
CA THR A 460 -8.67 -28.25 4.99
C THR A 460 -8.85 -27.73 6.41
N HIS A 461 -9.72 -26.75 6.55
CA HIS A 461 -10.24 -26.27 7.82
C HIS A 461 -11.78 -26.36 7.88
N PHE A 462 -12.40 -26.95 6.85
CA PHE A 462 -13.84 -27.18 6.77
C PHE A 462 -14.19 -28.61 7.20
N MET A 463 -15.13 -28.74 8.14
CA MET A 463 -15.53 -30.05 8.66
C MET A 463 -16.22 -30.90 7.58
N ASN A 464 -17.13 -30.32 6.81
CA ASN A 464 -17.83 -31.00 5.71
C ASN A 464 -16.88 -31.57 4.63
N GLU A 465 -15.69 -30.98 4.49
CA GLU A 465 -14.66 -31.49 3.59
C GLU A 465 -13.88 -32.63 4.24
N ALA A 466 -13.51 -32.48 5.51
CA ALA A 466 -12.86 -33.54 6.28
C ALA A 466 -13.72 -34.80 6.38
N GLU A 467 -15.04 -34.66 6.46
CA GLU A 467 -16.00 -35.77 6.44
C GLU A 467 -16.03 -36.54 5.11
N ARG A 468 -15.58 -35.93 4.00
CA ARG A 468 -15.49 -36.56 2.68
C ARG A 468 -14.18 -37.31 2.46
N CYS A 469 -13.19 -37.12 3.33
CA CYS A 469 -11.91 -37.82 3.26
C CYS A 469 -12.05 -39.27 3.73
N ASP A 470 -11.22 -40.15 3.17
CA ASP A 470 -11.15 -41.56 3.60
C ASP A 470 -10.63 -41.65 5.05
N ARG A 471 -9.57 -40.90 5.34
CA ARG A 471 -9.03 -40.69 6.69
C ARG A 471 -8.57 -39.25 6.84
N ILE A 472 -8.52 -38.82 8.09
CA ILE A 472 -8.04 -37.48 8.45
C ILE A 472 -7.00 -37.57 9.57
N SER A 473 -6.14 -36.56 9.62
CA SER A 473 -5.30 -36.25 10.76
C SER A 473 -5.73 -34.92 11.36
N LEU A 474 -5.90 -34.90 12.68
CA LEU A 474 -6.15 -33.70 13.45
C LEU A 474 -4.83 -33.11 13.91
N MET A 475 -4.54 -31.86 13.56
CA MET A 475 -3.28 -31.19 13.87
C MET A 475 -3.51 -29.93 14.73
N HIS A 476 -2.67 -29.75 15.74
CA HIS A 476 -2.62 -28.54 16.56
C HIS A 476 -1.20 -28.24 17.03
N ALA A 477 -0.81 -26.96 17.01
CA ALA A 477 0.48 -26.48 17.53
C ALA A 477 1.69 -27.33 17.11
N GLY A 478 1.78 -27.70 15.83
CA GLY A 478 2.87 -28.50 15.29
C GLY A 478 2.73 -30.01 15.45
N LYS A 479 1.72 -30.51 16.19
CA LYS A 479 1.57 -31.92 16.55
C LYS A 479 0.33 -32.55 15.93
N VAL A 480 0.40 -33.85 15.64
CA VAL A 480 -0.75 -34.68 15.30
C VAL A 480 -1.42 -35.15 16.60
N LEU A 481 -2.71 -34.85 16.74
CA LEU A 481 -3.53 -35.19 17.89
C LEU A 481 -4.24 -36.53 17.72
N ALA A 482 -4.73 -36.81 16.51
CA ALA A 482 -5.41 -38.07 16.17
C ALA A 482 -5.29 -38.34 14.66
N VAL A 483 -5.41 -39.60 14.27
CA VAL A 483 -5.48 -40.06 12.88
C VAL A 483 -6.49 -41.19 12.79
N GLY A 484 -7.45 -41.12 11.87
CA GLY A 484 -8.48 -42.14 11.73
C GLY A 484 -9.50 -41.77 10.66
N THR A 485 -10.52 -42.62 10.46
CA THR A 485 -11.67 -42.20 9.66
C THR A 485 -12.46 -41.13 10.43
N PRO A 486 -13.18 -40.21 9.75
CA PRO A 486 -14.02 -39.23 10.44
C PRO A 486 -14.99 -39.87 11.45
N ALA A 487 -15.61 -40.99 11.06
CA ALA A 487 -16.54 -41.72 11.93
C ALA A 487 -15.86 -42.34 13.16
N ASP A 488 -14.65 -42.89 13.01
CA ASP A 488 -13.89 -43.47 14.12
C ASP A 488 -13.48 -42.39 15.12
N ILE A 489 -13.01 -41.23 14.65
CA ILE A 489 -12.62 -40.11 15.51
C ILE A 489 -13.80 -39.60 16.35
N VAL A 490 -14.99 -39.47 15.73
CA VAL A 490 -16.22 -39.07 16.43
C VAL A 490 -16.60 -40.10 17.49
N LYS A 491 -16.54 -41.39 17.13
CA LYS A 491 -16.88 -42.51 18.02
C LYS A 491 -15.90 -42.63 19.19
N GLU A 492 -14.59 -42.54 18.94
CA GLU A 492 -13.54 -42.59 19.97
C GLU A 492 -13.69 -41.48 21.01
N ARG A 493 -14.16 -40.30 20.59
CA ARG A 493 -14.43 -39.17 21.48
C ARG A 493 -15.84 -39.12 22.07
N ALA A 494 -16.74 -40.01 21.66
CA ALA A 494 -18.15 -39.98 22.01
C ALA A 494 -18.79 -38.59 21.76
N ALA A 495 -18.43 -37.95 20.64
CA ALA A 495 -18.90 -36.63 20.26
C ALA A 495 -20.16 -36.69 19.37
N SER A 496 -20.94 -35.61 19.32
CA SER A 496 -22.12 -35.49 18.43
C SER A 496 -21.76 -35.25 16.97
N SER A 497 -20.59 -34.65 16.71
CA SER A 497 -20.13 -34.25 15.40
C SER A 497 -18.60 -34.33 15.31
N LEU A 498 -18.06 -34.28 14.08
CA LEU A 498 -16.62 -34.20 13.87
C LEU A 498 -16.02 -32.92 14.44
N GLU A 499 -16.75 -31.80 14.36
CA GLU A 499 -16.34 -30.53 14.93
C GLU A 499 -16.18 -30.62 16.45
N ASP A 500 -17.17 -31.22 17.14
CA ASP A 500 -17.14 -31.41 18.59
C ASP A 500 -15.96 -32.30 19.01
N ALA A 501 -15.70 -33.39 18.26
CA ALA A 501 -14.55 -34.24 18.49
C ALA A 501 -13.24 -33.45 18.35
N PHE A 502 -13.10 -32.67 17.28
CA PHE A 502 -11.92 -31.84 17.04
C PHE A 502 -11.69 -30.81 18.14
N ILE A 503 -12.74 -30.08 18.56
CA ILE A 503 -12.68 -29.14 19.69
C ILE A 503 -12.25 -29.86 20.96
N GLY A 504 -12.78 -31.06 21.23
CA GLY A 504 -12.36 -31.88 22.37
C GLY A 504 -10.86 -32.18 22.37
N TYR A 505 -10.31 -32.62 21.23
CA TYR A 505 -8.87 -32.82 21.07
C TYR A 505 -8.05 -31.52 21.27
N LEU A 506 -8.56 -30.37 20.79
CA LEU A 506 -7.90 -29.09 20.99
C LEU A 506 -7.85 -28.67 22.46
N LEU A 507 -8.95 -28.86 23.20
CA LEU A 507 -9.02 -28.53 24.62
C LEU A 507 -8.08 -29.40 25.46
N ASP A 508 -8.00 -30.69 25.16
CA ASP A 508 -7.04 -31.61 25.80
C ASP A 508 -5.59 -31.19 25.51
N ALA A 509 -5.28 -30.86 24.25
CA ALA A 509 -3.95 -30.46 23.82
C ALA A 509 -3.51 -29.10 24.39
N ALA A 510 -4.46 -28.18 24.60
CA ALA A 510 -4.21 -26.91 25.27
C ALA A 510 -3.93 -27.07 26.79
N GLY A 511 -4.11 -28.28 27.33
CA GLY A 511 -4.05 -28.59 28.75
C GLY A 511 -5.31 -28.14 29.46
N SER A 512 -5.93 -29.05 30.20
CA SER A 512 -7.08 -28.86 31.10
C SER A 512 -6.77 -27.93 32.30
N GLY A 513 -6.19 -26.76 32.05
CA GLY A 513 -5.79 -25.74 33.02
C GLY A 513 -6.07 -24.29 32.58
N ARG A 514 -6.77 -24.08 31.44
CA ARG A 514 -7.33 -22.76 31.06
C ARG A 514 -8.83 -22.74 30.82
N ALA A 515 -9.52 -23.81 31.18
CA ALA A 515 -10.79 -23.63 31.87
C ALA A 515 -10.46 -23.11 33.29
N ARG A 516 -9.92 -21.89 33.40
CA ARG A 516 -10.16 -21.13 34.62
C ARG A 516 -11.67 -21.03 34.68
N ASP A 517 -12.22 -21.36 35.85
CA ASP A 517 -13.59 -21.11 36.21
C ASP A 517 -14.17 -20.00 35.34
N ALA A 518 -15.04 -20.35 34.40
CA ALA A 518 -16.04 -19.41 33.93
C ALA A 518 -16.95 -19.16 35.13
N SER A 519 -16.40 -18.51 36.16
CA SER A 519 -17.17 -17.70 37.06
C SER A 519 -17.98 -16.81 36.13
N PRO A 520 -19.32 -16.78 36.26
CA PRO A 520 -20.11 -15.82 35.51
C PRO A 520 -19.39 -14.47 35.65
N PRO A 521 -19.20 -13.71 34.55
CA PRO A 521 -18.46 -12.46 34.62
C PRO A 521 -18.96 -11.72 35.85
N ALA A 522 -18.05 -11.43 36.80
CA ALA A 522 -18.40 -10.73 38.02
C ALA A 522 -19.30 -9.56 37.61
N PRO A 523 -20.39 -9.23 38.34
CA PRO A 523 -21.30 -8.18 37.93
C PRO A 523 -20.50 -6.88 37.81
N VAL A 524 -20.05 -6.61 36.59
CA VAL A 524 -19.36 -5.39 36.24
C VAL A 524 -20.42 -4.33 36.37
N ALA A 525 -20.04 -3.21 36.99
CA ALA A 525 -20.91 -2.06 37.18
C ALA A 525 -21.74 -1.82 35.92
N PRO A 526 -23.03 -1.45 36.06
CA PRO A 526 -23.90 -1.19 34.92
C PRO A 526 -23.16 -0.30 33.92
N PRO A 527 -23.41 -0.45 32.60
CA PRO A 527 -22.79 0.40 31.60
C PRO A 527 -22.94 1.82 32.12
N ILE A 528 -21.83 2.53 32.27
CA ILE A 528 -21.91 3.97 32.54
C ILE A 528 -22.77 4.45 31.38
N GLU A 529 -24.00 4.87 31.66
CA GLU A 529 -24.84 5.62 30.73
C GLU A 529 -24.10 6.93 30.49
N ALA A 530 -23.03 6.87 29.70
CA ALA A 530 -22.45 8.03 29.12
C ALA A 530 -23.53 8.52 28.17
N PRO A 531 -24.14 9.70 28.42
CA PRO A 531 -25.07 10.27 27.45
C PRO A 531 -24.34 10.30 26.12
N PHE A 532 -24.98 9.80 25.04
CA PHE A 532 -24.44 9.87 23.67
C PHE A 532 -23.81 11.25 23.48
N ALA A 533 -22.48 11.29 23.56
CA ALA A 533 -21.78 12.51 23.94
C ALA A 533 -21.72 13.46 22.74
N GLY A 534 -22.78 14.24 22.57
CA GLY A 534 -22.83 15.46 21.81
C GLY A 534 -22.76 15.29 20.29
N ARG A 535 -23.48 16.16 19.59
CA ARG A 535 -23.33 16.39 18.15
C ARG A 535 -21.85 16.37 17.77
N SER A 536 -21.46 15.40 16.95
CA SER A 536 -20.13 15.32 16.34
C SER A 536 -19.74 16.70 15.81
N LYS A 537 -18.76 17.34 16.44
CA LYS A 537 -18.24 18.64 15.99
C LYS A 537 -17.71 18.47 14.57
N ARG A 538 -17.94 19.47 13.70
CA ARG A 538 -17.42 19.46 12.32
C ARG A 538 -15.90 19.32 12.26
N PHE A 539 -15.21 19.74 13.32
CA PHE A 539 -13.78 19.64 13.50
C PHE A 539 -13.45 19.34 14.97
N ASP A 540 -12.53 18.40 15.20
CA ASP A 540 -11.95 18.07 16.50
C ASP A 540 -10.43 17.86 16.37
N TYR A 541 -9.65 18.75 17.00
CA TYR A 541 -8.19 18.70 17.01
C TYR A 541 -7.65 17.40 17.61
N ARG A 542 -8.41 16.73 18.49
CA ARG A 542 -8.03 15.46 19.11
C ARG A 542 -7.92 14.34 18.07
N ARG A 543 -8.80 14.34 17.05
CA ARG A 543 -8.78 13.35 15.95
C ARG A 543 -7.58 13.56 15.04
N LEU A 544 -7.31 14.82 14.70
CA LEU A 544 -6.13 15.20 13.92
C LEU A 544 -4.85 14.76 14.65
N TRP A 545 -4.75 15.02 15.95
CA TRP A 545 -3.63 14.57 16.77
C TRP A 545 -3.55 13.04 16.89
N ALA A 546 -4.68 12.33 16.90
CA ALA A 546 -4.70 10.87 16.90
C ALA A 546 -4.03 10.29 15.64
N TYR A 547 -4.36 10.82 14.44
CA TYR A 547 -3.69 10.44 13.20
C TYR A 547 -2.20 10.82 13.20
N ALA A 548 -1.86 12.02 13.66
CA ALA A 548 -0.47 12.47 13.73
C ALA A 548 0.36 11.56 14.66
N ARG A 549 -0.14 11.28 15.87
CA ARG A 549 0.54 10.39 16.82
C ARG A 549 0.72 8.98 16.26
N ARG A 550 -0.34 8.41 15.65
CA ARG A 550 -0.27 7.07 15.05
C ARG A 550 0.77 7.02 13.95
N GLU A 551 0.76 7.99 13.04
CA GLU A 551 1.70 8.06 11.93
C GLU A 551 3.14 8.29 12.41
N THR A 552 3.35 9.08 13.48
CA THR A 552 4.66 9.20 14.13
C THR A 552 5.15 7.87 14.68
N MET A 553 4.30 7.08 15.34
CA MET A 553 4.68 5.77 15.89
C MET A 553 5.08 4.80 14.78
N GLU A 554 4.33 4.76 13.69
CA GLU A 554 4.66 3.92 12.53
C GLU A 554 5.98 4.34 11.90
N LEU A 555 6.18 5.65 11.70
CA LEU A 555 7.41 6.18 11.13
C LEU A 555 8.64 5.88 12.00
N LEU A 556 8.51 5.98 13.33
CA LEU A 556 9.58 5.64 14.28
C LEU A 556 9.92 4.15 14.31
N ARG A 557 8.95 3.28 14.02
CA ARG A 557 9.11 1.82 13.98
C ARG A 557 9.48 1.27 12.60
N ASP A 558 9.50 2.12 11.57
CA ASP A 558 9.93 1.77 10.21
C ASP A 558 11.35 2.32 9.93
N PRO A 559 12.40 1.51 10.18
CA PRO A 559 13.78 1.96 9.99
C PRO A 559 14.09 2.27 8.51
N ILE A 560 13.44 1.60 7.57
CA ILE A 560 13.68 1.78 6.14
C ILE A 560 13.22 3.18 5.71
N ARG A 561 12.02 3.59 6.15
CA ARG A 561 11.49 4.94 5.90
C ARG A 561 12.37 6.02 6.50
N LEU A 562 12.87 5.84 7.73
CA LEU A 562 13.77 6.81 8.38
C LEU A 562 15.12 6.90 7.66
N ILE A 563 15.70 5.76 7.29
CA ILE A 563 16.94 5.70 6.48
C ILE A 563 16.74 6.47 5.18
N PHE A 564 15.64 6.23 4.46
CA PHE A 564 15.36 6.95 3.21
C PHE A 564 15.19 8.46 3.44
N ALA A 565 14.51 8.86 4.52
CA ALA A 565 14.25 10.27 4.84
C ALA A 565 15.49 11.08 5.24
N PHE A 566 16.49 10.44 5.85
CA PHE A 566 17.71 11.10 6.33
C PHE A 566 18.95 10.79 5.49
N ILE A 567 19.24 9.52 5.21
CA ILE A 567 20.45 9.10 4.50
C ILE A 567 20.33 9.39 2.99
N GLY A 568 19.13 9.26 2.41
CA GLY A 568 18.88 9.57 0.99
C GLY A 568 19.32 11.00 0.60
N PRO A 569 18.76 12.04 1.24
CA PRO A 569 19.19 13.43 1.05
C PRO A 569 20.68 13.67 1.28
N PHE A 570 21.27 12.98 2.28
CA PHE A 570 22.68 13.10 2.59
C PHE A 570 23.55 12.63 1.42
N ILE A 571 23.31 11.41 0.91
CA ILE A 571 24.06 10.84 -0.21
C ILE A 571 23.92 11.73 -1.45
N LEU A 572 22.69 12.16 -1.76
CA LEU A 572 22.44 13.03 -2.90
C LEU A 572 23.10 14.41 -2.75
N MET A 573 23.13 14.98 -1.54
CA MET A 573 23.84 16.24 -1.27
C MET A 573 25.33 16.14 -1.60
N PHE A 574 25.99 15.02 -1.23
CA PHE A 574 27.38 14.79 -1.59
C PHE A 574 27.57 14.55 -3.09
N ALA A 575 26.72 13.72 -3.69
CA ALA A 575 26.77 13.40 -5.10
C ALA A 575 26.63 14.67 -5.97
N PHE A 576 25.68 15.55 -5.66
CA PHE A 576 25.49 16.80 -6.40
C PHE A 576 26.46 17.91 -5.99
N GLY A 577 26.78 18.02 -4.71
CA GLY A 577 27.66 19.07 -4.18
C GLY A 577 29.12 18.95 -4.63
N TYR A 578 29.63 17.72 -4.80
CA TYR A 578 30.97 17.45 -5.31
C TYR A 578 31.00 16.88 -6.74
N GLY A 579 29.99 16.11 -7.14
CA GLY A 579 30.00 15.39 -8.41
C GLY A 579 29.55 16.23 -9.62
N ILE A 580 28.90 17.39 -9.42
CA ILE A 580 28.52 18.29 -10.52
C ILE A 580 29.21 19.64 -10.33
N SER A 581 30.26 19.88 -11.12
CA SER A 581 30.88 21.20 -11.26
C SER A 581 30.54 21.81 -12.61
N PHE A 582 29.90 22.97 -12.59
CA PHE A 582 29.71 23.83 -13.76
C PHE A 582 30.73 24.96 -13.78
N ASP A 583 31.80 24.86 -12.98
CA ASP A 583 32.83 25.88 -12.92
C ASP A 583 33.46 26.06 -14.28
N VAL A 584 33.54 27.32 -14.68
CA VAL A 584 34.04 27.73 -15.96
C VAL A 584 35.51 28.12 -15.75
N GLU A 585 36.39 27.14 -15.93
CA GLU A 585 37.84 27.32 -15.97
C GLU A 585 38.32 27.12 -17.42
N ASN A 586 39.27 27.94 -17.89
CA ASN A 586 39.85 27.88 -19.24
C ASN A 586 38.85 28.04 -20.42
N LEU A 587 38.00 29.07 -20.40
CA LEU A 587 37.18 29.42 -21.57
C LEU A 587 38.07 29.69 -22.78
N LYS A 588 37.95 28.84 -23.82
CA LYS A 588 38.68 29.04 -25.06
C LYS A 588 38.15 30.30 -25.74
N TYR A 589 38.98 31.34 -25.80
CA TYR A 589 38.62 32.59 -26.42
C TYR A 589 39.63 33.02 -27.47
N ALA A 590 39.17 33.76 -28.48
CA ALA A 590 40.05 34.41 -29.45
C ALA A 590 39.59 35.84 -29.73
N ALA A 591 40.55 36.70 -30.05
CA ALA A 591 40.30 38.08 -30.44
C ALA A 591 40.19 38.20 -31.97
N PHE A 592 39.19 38.95 -32.43
CA PHE A 592 39.12 39.52 -33.77
C PHE A 592 39.46 41.01 -33.66
N ASP A 593 40.76 41.32 -33.57
CA ASP A 593 41.26 42.68 -33.42
C ASP A 593 41.54 43.32 -34.78
N GLN A 594 40.61 44.18 -35.23
CA GLN A 594 40.72 44.93 -36.48
C GLN A 594 41.46 46.26 -36.29
N ASP A 595 41.63 46.73 -35.04
CA ASP A 595 42.22 48.02 -34.70
C ASP A 595 43.75 47.93 -34.54
N ARG A 596 44.21 46.86 -33.87
CA ARG A 596 45.63 46.50 -33.66
C ARG A 596 46.48 47.61 -33.01
N THR A 597 45.86 48.56 -32.30
CA THR A 597 46.54 49.64 -31.59
C THR A 597 47.06 49.20 -30.21
N PRO A 598 47.90 50.00 -29.53
CA PRO A 598 48.26 49.72 -28.14
C PRO A 598 47.04 49.61 -27.21
N GLU A 599 46.00 50.41 -27.43
CA GLU A 599 44.78 50.44 -26.59
C GLU A 599 43.97 49.15 -26.73
N SER A 600 43.81 48.64 -27.96
CA SER A 600 43.12 47.36 -28.22
C SER A 600 43.88 46.20 -27.58
N ARG A 601 45.21 46.20 -27.64
CA ARG A 601 46.07 45.18 -27.01
C ARG A 601 45.97 45.19 -25.49
N THR A 602 46.00 46.37 -24.85
CA THR A 602 45.83 46.45 -23.39
C THR A 602 44.47 45.93 -22.93
N LEU A 603 43.41 46.13 -23.73
CA LEU A 603 42.10 45.54 -23.43
C LEU A 603 42.18 44.01 -23.49
N LEU A 604 42.79 43.44 -24.54
CA LEU A 604 42.94 41.98 -24.68
C LEU A 604 43.84 41.37 -23.60
N GLU A 605 44.89 42.06 -23.19
CA GLU A 605 45.78 41.66 -22.08
C GLU A 605 45.02 41.49 -20.75
N SER A 606 43.94 42.26 -20.54
CA SER A 606 43.08 42.10 -19.37
C SER A 606 42.31 40.77 -19.36
N PHE A 607 42.07 40.18 -20.54
CA PHE A 607 41.48 38.85 -20.70
C PHE A 607 42.53 37.74 -20.63
N SER A 608 43.69 37.90 -21.28
CA SER A 608 44.76 36.88 -21.28
C SER A 608 45.42 36.70 -19.91
N GLY A 609 45.47 37.75 -19.09
CA GLY A 609 45.99 37.68 -17.71
C GLY A 609 45.05 37.03 -16.69
N SER A 610 43.87 36.57 -17.09
CA SER A 610 42.85 36.00 -16.21
C SER A 610 42.82 34.47 -16.28
N ARG A 611 42.80 33.81 -15.11
CA ARG A 611 42.73 32.33 -14.99
C ARG A 611 41.47 31.68 -15.60
N TYR A 612 40.47 32.49 -15.95
CA TYR A 612 39.19 32.00 -16.47
C TYR A 612 39.18 31.84 -17.99
N PHE A 613 40.17 32.40 -18.69
CA PHE A 613 40.23 32.44 -20.14
C PHE A 613 41.50 31.76 -20.65
N SER A 614 41.36 30.99 -21.73
CA SER A 614 42.45 30.34 -22.44
C SER A 614 42.50 30.91 -23.85
N GLU A 615 43.52 31.71 -24.11
CA GLU A 615 43.69 32.39 -25.40
C GLU A 615 44.00 31.37 -26.50
N GLN A 616 43.29 31.49 -27.62
CA GLN A 616 43.45 30.72 -28.85
C GLN A 616 43.98 31.64 -29.96
N PRO A 617 44.49 31.10 -31.08
CA PRO A 617 44.97 31.91 -32.19
C PRO A 617 43.93 32.97 -32.62
N PRO A 618 44.37 34.22 -32.90
CA PRO A 618 43.46 35.31 -33.30
C PRO A 618 42.62 34.95 -34.52
N ILE A 619 41.41 35.50 -34.55
CA ILE A 619 40.45 35.34 -35.65
C ILE A 619 40.87 36.27 -36.79
N GLN A 620 40.82 35.81 -38.04
CA GLN A 620 41.18 36.59 -39.22
C GLN A 620 39.98 37.08 -40.02
N SER A 621 38.81 36.44 -39.89
CA SER A 621 37.58 36.86 -40.55
C SER A 621 36.32 36.45 -39.77
N PRO A 622 35.16 37.13 -40.00
CA PRO A 622 33.88 36.74 -39.41
C PRO A 622 33.46 35.30 -39.77
N ALA A 623 33.76 34.85 -41.00
CA ALA A 623 33.47 33.48 -41.42
C ALA A 623 34.29 32.42 -40.65
N GLU A 624 35.56 32.74 -40.33
CA GLU A 624 36.40 31.90 -39.47
C GLU A 624 35.87 31.87 -38.04
N MET A 625 35.38 33.00 -37.51
CA MET A 625 34.76 33.05 -36.19
C MET A 625 33.58 32.07 -36.09
N GLU A 626 32.65 32.13 -37.04
CA GLU A 626 31.48 31.24 -37.06
C GLU A 626 31.88 29.76 -37.19
N ASP A 627 32.82 29.43 -38.08
CA ASP A 627 33.30 28.06 -38.28
C ASP A 627 33.94 27.49 -37.00
N ARG A 628 34.74 28.31 -36.30
CA ARG A 628 35.40 27.93 -35.04
C ARG A 628 34.42 27.79 -33.87
N PHE A 629 33.33 28.54 -33.84
CA PHE A 629 32.22 28.29 -32.91
C PHE A 629 31.50 26.97 -33.24
N ARG A 630 31.20 26.69 -34.52
CA ARG A 630 30.53 25.43 -34.94
C ARG A 630 31.36 24.19 -34.66
N LYS A 631 32.69 24.29 -34.80
CA LYS A 631 33.64 23.20 -34.47
C LYS A 631 33.91 23.04 -32.98
N GLY A 632 33.39 23.94 -32.13
CA GLY A 632 33.63 23.93 -30.68
C GLY A 632 35.07 24.30 -30.29
N GLU A 633 35.80 24.96 -31.19
CA GLU A 633 37.17 25.43 -30.94
C GLU A 633 37.17 26.72 -30.09
N LEU A 634 36.11 27.52 -30.19
CA LEU A 634 35.91 28.75 -29.42
C LEU A 634 34.59 28.69 -28.65
N GLN A 635 34.64 29.19 -27.42
CA GLN A 635 33.45 29.41 -26.56
C GLN A 635 33.16 30.89 -26.38
N LEU A 636 34.14 31.75 -26.67
CA LEU A 636 34.05 33.19 -26.59
C LEU A 636 34.87 33.83 -27.73
N ALA A 637 34.36 34.91 -28.33
CA ALA A 637 35.13 35.74 -29.25
C ALA A 637 34.96 37.22 -28.91
N ILE A 638 36.06 37.97 -28.94
CA ILE A 638 36.08 39.42 -28.66
C ILE A 638 36.36 40.13 -29.98
N GLU A 639 35.42 40.93 -30.47
CA GLU A 639 35.54 41.68 -31.71
C GLU A 639 35.75 43.16 -31.41
N ILE A 640 36.91 43.67 -31.84
CA ILE A 640 37.32 45.06 -31.68
C ILE A 640 37.25 45.72 -33.07
N PRO A 641 36.37 46.73 -33.27
CA PRO A 641 36.22 47.38 -34.57
C PRO A 641 37.42 48.29 -34.89
N PRO A 642 37.66 48.61 -36.17
CA PRO A 642 38.72 49.53 -36.55
C PRO A 642 38.47 50.94 -36.01
N GLY A 643 39.52 51.60 -35.52
CA GLY A 643 39.45 52.95 -34.94
C GLY A 643 39.18 52.99 -33.44
N PHE A 644 39.10 51.83 -32.76
CA PHE A 644 38.85 51.72 -31.31
C PHE A 644 39.80 52.57 -30.47
N GLY A 645 41.12 52.48 -30.67
CA GLY A 645 42.12 53.22 -29.92
C GLY A 645 42.02 54.74 -30.14
N ARG A 646 41.87 55.16 -31.41
CA ARG A 646 41.68 56.58 -31.76
C ARG A 646 40.42 57.17 -31.12
N ASP A 647 39.33 56.40 -31.13
CA ASP A 647 38.06 56.85 -30.56
C ASP A 647 38.15 56.90 -29.02
N LEU A 648 38.87 55.96 -28.39
CA LEU A 648 39.16 55.96 -26.95
C LEU A 648 40.10 57.10 -26.51
N GLU A 649 41.07 57.48 -27.33
CA GLU A 649 41.95 58.64 -27.11
C GLU A 649 41.21 59.98 -27.28
N SER A 650 40.27 60.04 -28.22
CA SER A 650 39.46 61.25 -28.48
C SER A 650 38.24 61.40 -27.56
N LEU A 651 38.20 60.68 -26.43
CA LEU A 651 37.10 60.70 -25.44
C LEU A 651 35.73 60.31 -26.01
N ARG A 652 35.71 59.49 -27.07
CA ARG A 652 34.49 58.84 -27.57
C ARG A 652 34.30 57.49 -26.89
N SER A 653 33.11 56.90 -27.07
CA SER A 653 32.73 55.60 -26.51
C SER A 653 32.70 54.55 -27.63
N PRO A 654 33.82 53.89 -27.96
CA PRO A 654 33.83 52.84 -28.97
C PRO A 654 33.14 51.56 -28.44
N ASP A 655 32.41 50.88 -29.31
CA ASP A 655 31.73 49.63 -28.97
C ASP A 655 32.64 48.41 -29.21
N VAL A 656 32.60 47.44 -28.31
CA VAL A 656 33.29 46.14 -28.46
C VAL A 656 32.23 45.05 -28.44
N ALA A 657 32.22 44.20 -29.46
CA ALA A 657 31.27 43.10 -29.56
C ALA A 657 31.86 41.83 -28.92
N ILE A 658 31.05 41.10 -28.16
CA ILE A 658 31.49 39.86 -27.50
C ILE A 658 30.49 38.76 -27.81
N TRP A 659 30.98 37.75 -28.51
CA TRP A 659 30.23 36.59 -28.93
C TRP A 659 30.46 35.47 -27.93
N ILE A 660 29.39 34.85 -27.45
CA ILE A 660 29.43 33.79 -26.43
C ILE A 660 28.63 32.61 -26.94
N ASP A 661 29.19 31.41 -26.81
CA ASP A 661 28.48 30.17 -27.16
C ASP A 661 27.24 29.98 -26.25
N GLY A 662 26.06 29.99 -26.86
CA GLY A 662 24.77 29.81 -26.22
C GLY A 662 24.31 28.36 -26.08
N SER A 663 25.09 27.39 -26.55
CA SER A 663 24.74 25.95 -26.50
C SER A 663 24.48 25.45 -25.07
N MET A 664 25.15 26.04 -24.08
CA MET A 664 24.96 25.79 -22.65
C MET A 664 24.61 27.08 -21.91
N PRO A 665 23.32 27.39 -21.68
CA PRO A 665 22.88 28.67 -21.11
C PRO A 665 23.55 29.06 -19.79
N PHE A 666 23.78 28.10 -18.88
CA PHE A 666 24.42 28.36 -17.58
C PHE A 666 25.88 28.82 -17.73
N ARG A 667 26.64 28.16 -18.62
CA ARG A 667 28.03 28.55 -18.92
C ARG A 667 28.08 29.86 -19.70
N GLY A 668 27.15 30.08 -20.63
CA GLY A 668 27.03 31.33 -21.37
C GLY A 668 26.74 32.53 -20.48
N GLU A 669 25.79 32.43 -19.54
CA GLU A 669 25.51 33.50 -18.56
C GLU A 669 26.68 33.74 -17.59
N THR A 670 27.38 32.67 -17.20
CA THR A 670 28.58 32.77 -16.35
C THR A 670 29.72 33.47 -17.11
N ALA A 671 29.97 33.10 -18.37
CA ALA A 671 30.95 33.75 -19.24
C ALA A 671 30.61 35.23 -19.47
N ARG A 672 29.34 35.55 -19.76
CA ARG A 672 28.84 36.93 -19.90
C ARG A 672 29.11 37.76 -18.64
N SER A 673 28.90 37.17 -17.48
CA SER A 673 29.16 37.81 -16.19
C SER A 673 30.65 38.07 -15.95
N TYR A 674 31.53 37.13 -16.29
CA TYR A 674 32.98 37.30 -16.19
C TYR A 674 33.50 38.41 -17.09
N VAL A 675 33.08 38.38 -18.35
CA VAL A 675 33.41 39.38 -19.36
C VAL A 675 33.00 40.78 -18.90
N SER A 676 31.76 40.92 -18.42
CA SER A 676 31.24 42.21 -17.94
C SER A 676 32.06 42.73 -16.75
N GLY A 677 32.46 41.85 -15.84
CA GLY A 677 33.31 42.19 -14.69
C GLY A 677 34.72 42.65 -15.09
N LEU A 678 35.34 42.00 -16.09
CA LEU A 678 36.64 42.40 -16.63
C LEU A 678 36.57 43.74 -17.36
N ALA A 679 35.55 43.94 -18.20
CA ALA A 679 35.34 45.20 -18.91
C ALA A 679 35.17 46.38 -17.94
N LEU A 680 34.41 46.19 -16.85
CA LEU A 680 34.24 47.21 -15.80
C LEU A 680 35.56 47.52 -15.09
N ARG A 681 36.36 46.50 -14.79
CA ARG A 681 37.68 46.67 -14.17
C ARG A 681 38.63 47.43 -15.10
N TYR A 682 38.70 47.05 -16.37
CA TYR A 682 39.50 47.76 -17.39
C TYR A 682 39.10 49.24 -17.48
N ALA A 683 37.81 49.53 -17.56
CA ALA A 683 37.30 50.90 -17.59
C ALA A 683 37.71 51.69 -16.35
N LYS A 684 37.61 51.09 -15.16
CA LYS A 684 38.01 51.71 -13.89
C LYS A 684 39.52 51.98 -13.83
N ASP A 685 40.34 51.01 -14.20
CA ASP A 685 41.80 51.13 -14.15
C ASP A 685 42.28 52.25 -15.11
N ARG A 686 41.68 52.37 -16.30
CA ARG A 686 41.95 53.47 -17.26
C ARG A 686 41.54 54.85 -16.76
N ILE A 687 40.40 54.95 -16.07
CA ILE A 687 39.94 56.21 -15.45
C ILE A 687 40.95 56.67 -14.39
N VAL A 688 41.44 55.74 -13.55
CA VAL A 688 42.42 56.04 -12.50
C VAL A 688 43.78 56.44 -13.10
N GLU A 689 44.22 55.76 -14.16
CA GLU A 689 45.47 56.05 -14.87
C GLU A 689 45.49 57.46 -15.49
N ARG A 690 44.38 57.90 -16.10
CA ARG A 690 44.30 59.21 -16.78
C ARG A 690 44.00 60.40 -15.86
N LEU A 691 43.21 60.20 -14.79
CA LEU A 691 42.72 61.31 -13.94
C LEU A 691 43.35 61.34 -12.53
N GLY A 692 44.22 60.38 -12.21
CA GLY A 692 44.83 60.22 -10.89
C GLY A 692 43.86 59.68 -9.82
N PRO A 693 44.37 59.26 -8.65
CA PRO A 693 43.58 58.57 -7.62
C PRO A 693 42.43 59.39 -7.02
N ASN A 694 42.45 60.73 -7.16
CA ASN A 694 41.42 61.64 -6.66
C ASN A 694 40.46 62.17 -7.74
N GLY A 695 40.58 61.71 -8.99
CA GLY A 695 39.75 62.15 -10.13
C GLY A 695 38.32 61.57 -10.18
N LEU A 696 37.89 60.85 -9.15
CA LEU A 696 36.54 60.28 -9.05
C LEU A 696 35.50 61.36 -8.67
N SER A 697 35.44 62.44 -9.44
CA SER A 697 34.29 63.34 -9.46
C SER A 697 33.29 62.78 -10.48
N THR A 698 32.05 62.58 -10.04
CA THR A 698 30.85 62.00 -10.66
C THR A 698 30.47 62.42 -12.10
N ALA A 699 31.29 63.16 -12.84
CA ALA A 699 30.92 63.80 -14.11
C ALA A 699 31.27 63.01 -15.40
N TYR A 700 32.09 61.95 -15.36
CA TYR A 700 32.53 61.24 -16.58
C TYR A 700 32.06 59.79 -16.74
N VAL A 701 31.23 59.27 -15.82
CA VAL A 701 30.61 57.92 -15.95
C VAL A 701 29.26 58.00 -16.72
N GLY A 702 28.94 59.14 -17.33
CA GLY A 702 27.65 59.39 -17.98
C GLY A 702 27.43 58.71 -19.34
N GLY A 703 28.40 57.98 -19.89
CA GLY A 703 28.28 57.32 -21.20
C GLY A 703 28.37 55.79 -21.19
N VAL A 704 28.71 55.17 -20.05
CA VAL A 704 28.82 53.71 -19.94
C VAL A 704 27.63 53.19 -19.16
N ASN A 705 26.55 52.86 -19.87
CA ASN A 705 25.37 52.28 -19.26
C ASN A 705 25.54 50.74 -19.17
N ILE A 706 26.35 50.29 -18.22
CA ILE A 706 26.45 48.88 -17.86
C ILE A 706 25.60 48.66 -16.61
N GLU A 707 24.35 48.23 -16.79
CA GLU A 707 23.58 47.67 -15.68
C GLU A 707 24.02 46.24 -15.40
N THR A 708 24.86 46.06 -14.37
CA THR A 708 24.99 44.74 -13.73
C THR A 708 25.34 44.92 -12.26
N ARG A 709 24.40 44.57 -11.39
CA ARG A 709 24.59 44.62 -9.93
C ARG A 709 24.96 43.23 -9.40
N PHE A 710 26.24 43.01 -9.08
CA PHE A 710 26.69 41.83 -8.32
C PHE A 710 27.22 42.25 -6.95
N ARG A 711 26.69 41.64 -5.88
CA ARG A 711 27.19 41.85 -4.50
C ARG A 711 27.97 40.67 -3.90
N TYR A 712 27.97 39.46 -4.47
CA TYR A 712 28.82 38.34 -3.99
C TYR A 712 28.84 37.12 -4.97
N ASN A 713 29.76 36.18 -4.69
CA ASN A 713 30.26 35.03 -5.50
C ASN A 713 31.30 35.37 -6.57
N GLN A 714 32.30 36.20 -6.21
CA GLN A 714 33.40 36.65 -7.09
C GLN A 714 34.29 35.53 -7.67
N ALA A 715 34.26 34.34 -7.07
CA ALA A 715 34.99 33.16 -7.54
C ALA A 715 34.13 32.20 -8.38
N PHE A 716 32.83 32.51 -8.56
CA PHE A 716 31.80 31.71 -9.26
C PHE A 716 31.85 30.20 -9.00
N LYS A 717 32.19 29.80 -7.76
CA LYS A 717 32.20 28.39 -7.40
C LYS A 717 30.80 27.82 -7.46
N SER A 718 30.62 26.76 -8.24
CA SER A 718 29.37 26.05 -8.48
C SER A 718 28.81 25.54 -7.17
N VAL A 719 29.68 25.12 -6.24
CA VAL A 719 29.32 24.70 -4.89
C VAL A 719 28.43 25.73 -4.17
N ASN A 720 28.73 27.02 -4.29
CA ASN A 720 27.98 28.08 -3.60
C ASN A 720 26.55 28.26 -4.12
N ALA A 721 26.28 27.90 -5.38
CA ALA A 721 24.95 27.98 -5.99
C ALA A 721 24.22 26.62 -6.00
N MET A 722 24.96 25.54 -6.21
CA MET A 722 24.46 24.17 -6.29
C MET A 722 23.98 23.67 -4.93
N VAL A 723 24.76 23.83 -3.86
CA VAL A 723 24.39 23.29 -2.53
C VAL A 723 23.03 23.80 -2.04
N PRO A 724 22.74 25.13 -2.02
CA PRO A 724 21.40 25.62 -1.64
C PRO A 724 20.29 25.17 -2.59
N SER A 725 20.60 24.93 -3.87
CA SER A 725 19.62 24.48 -4.86
C SER A 725 19.36 22.96 -4.77
N VAL A 726 20.34 22.17 -4.33
CA VAL A 726 20.15 20.75 -4.00
C VAL A 726 19.24 20.60 -2.79
N ILE A 727 19.32 21.49 -1.80
CA ILE A 727 18.35 21.53 -0.68
C ILE A 727 16.91 21.67 -1.22
N VAL A 728 16.69 22.52 -2.23
CA VAL A 728 15.37 22.71 -2.88
C VAL A 728 14.87 21.38 -3.49
N LEU A 729 15.75 20.66 -4.18
CA LEU A 729 15.44 19.36 -4.80
C LEU A 729 15.15 18.28 -3.76
N MET A 730 15.95 18.19 -2.70
CA MET A 730 15.78 17.19 -1.64
C MET A 730 14.45 17.38 -0.89
N LEU A 731 14.08 18.64 -0.61
CA LEU A 731 12.87 18.98 0.14
C LEU A 731 11.59 18.95 -0.69
N ILE A 732 11.66 18.81 -2.02
CA ILE A 732 10.48 18.46 -2.84
C ILE A 732 10.36 16.96 -3.07
N LEU A 733 11.48 16.27 -3.32
CA LEU A 733 11.45 14.86 -3.69
C LEU A 733 11.03 13.96 -2.52
N ILE A 734 11.82 13.99 -1.44
CA ILE A 734 11.69 13.03 -0.35
C ILE A 734 10.39 13.23 0.45
N PRO A 735 10.02 14.47 0.86
CA PRO A 735 8.78 14.69 1.60
C PRO A 735 7.52 14.36 0.78
N ALA A 736 7.52 14.67 -0.53
CA ALA A 736 6.39 14.35 -1.39
C ALA A 736 6.23 12.83 -1.54
N ILE A 737 7.31 12.08 -1.81
CA ILE A 737 7.26 10.62 -1.93
C ILE A 737 6.74 9.99 -0.63
N MET A 738 7.32 10.38 0.51
CA MET A 738 6.93 9.85 1.81
C MET A 738 5.47 10.12 2.12
N SER A 739 5.01 11.36 1.86
CA SER A 739 3.61 11.73 2.07
C SER A 739 2.64 11.04 1.10
N ALA A 740 3.09 10.70 -0.12
CA ALA A 740 2.27 9.95 -1.07
C ALA A 740 2.10 8.48 -0.61
N VAL A 741 3.21 7.83 -0.25
CA VAL A 741 3.25 6.46 0.25
C VAL A 741 2.42 6.31 1.52
N ALA A 742 2.45 7.29 2.42
CA ALA A 742 1.68 7.32 3.66
C ALA A 742 0.17 7.06 3.50
N VAL A 743 -0.44 7.65 2.46
CA VAL A 743 -1.88 7.49 2.19
C VAL A 743 -2.14 6.24 1.37
N VAL A 744 -1.28 5.94 0.40
CA VAL A 744 -1.42 4.76 -0.47
C VAL A 744 -1.23 3.46 0.30
N HIS A 745 -0.34 3.44 1.29
CA HIS A 745 -0.17 2.31 2.18
C HIS A 745 -1.47 1.91 2.90
N GLU A 746 -2.28 2.88 3.33
CA GLU A 746 -3.59 2.60 3.94
C GLU A 746 -4.63 2.10 2.93
N LYS A 747 -4.53 2.55 1.67
CA LYS A 747 -5.38 2.05 0.59
C LYS A 747 -5.06 0.59 0.26
N GLU A 748 -3.77 0.25 0.17
CA GLU A 748 -3.32 -1.13 -0.11
C GLU A 748 -3.60 -2.08 1.05
N THR A 749 -3.37 -1.66 2.30
CA THR A 749 -3.62 -2.50 3.49
C THR A 749 -5.10 -2.65 3.82
N GLY A 750 -5.96 -1.76 3.30
CA GLY A 750 -7.40 -1.73 3.60
C GLY A 750 -7.77 -0.91 4.84
N SER A 751 -6.79 -0.45 5.61
CA SER A 751 -7.00 0.37 6.83
C SER A 751 -7.63 1.74 6.54
N ILE A 752 -7.66 2.18 5.27
CA ILE A 752 -8.42 3.35 4.82
C ILE A 752 -9.93 3.23 5.11
N ALA A 753 -10.45 2.01 5.28
CA ALA A 753 -11.82 1.78 5.72
C ALA A 753 -12.11 2.47 7.08
N ASN A 754 -11.13 2.49 8.00
CA ASN A 754 -11.25 3.19 9.29
C ASN A 754 -11.45 4.69 9.10
N PHE A 755 -10.75 5.30 8.13
CA PHE A 755 -10.99 6.69 7.79
C PHE A 755 -12.43 6.89 7.31
N ARG A 756 -13.03 5.96 6.57
CA ARG A 756 -14.39 6.11 6.04
C ARG A 756 -15.49 5.84 7.09
N SER A 757 -15.28 4.87 7.98
CA SER A 757 -16.24 4.48 9.01
C SER A 757 -16.25 5.38 10.25
N THR A 758 -15.16 6.14 10.49
CA THR A 758 -15.05 7.02 11.67
C THR A 758 -15.56 8.44 11.40
N PRO A 759 -15.91 9.21 12.45
CA PRO A 759 -16.39 10.60 12.32
C PRO A 759 -15.34 11.60 11.78
N THR A 760 -14.13 11.14 11.48
CA THR A 760 -13.00 11.92 10.98
C THR A 760 -13.31 12.68 9.68
N SER A 761 -12.96 13.96 9.60
CA SER A 761 -13.04 14.73 8.37
C SER A 761 -11.85 14.48 7.43
N ARG A 762 -12.01 14.78 6.13
CA ARG A 762 -10.92 14.72 5.15
C ARG A 762 -9.72 15.59 5.57
N PHE A 763 -10.01 16.75 6.17
CA PHE A 763 -8.98 17.69 6.66
C PHE A 763 -8.20 17.10 7.85
N GLU A 764 -8.90 16.58 8.87
CA GLU A 764 -8.26 15.96 10.05
C GLU A 764 -7.35 14.79 9.65
N PHE A 765 -7.82 13.97 8.71
CA PHE A 765 -7.07 12.83 8.18
C PHE A 765 -5.80 13.25 7.44
N LEU A 766 -5.95 14.11 6.42
CA LEU A 766 -4.83 14.54 5.57
C LEU A 766 -3.82 15.35 6.38
N PHE A 767 -4.27 16.35 7.13
CA PHE A 767 -3.37 17.21 7.90
C PHE A 767 -2.71 16.45 9.05
N GLY A 768 -3.46 15.58 9.75
CA GLY A 768 -2.91 14.71 10.79
C GLY A 768 -1.80 13.81 10.25
N LYS A 769 -1.98 13.21 9.08
CA LYS A 769 -0.92 12.46 8.39
C LYS A 769 0.25 13.31 7.93
N GLN A 770 0.03 14.57 7.59
CA GLN A 770 1.06 15.47 7.06
C GLN A 770 2.10 15.86 8.14
N LEU A 771 1.65 16.11 9.37
CA LEU A 771 2.49 16.69 10.43
C LEU A 771 3.78 15.91 10.75
N PRO A 772 3.78 14.56 10.88
CA PRO A 772 5.00 13.82 11.14
C PRO A 772 6.03 13.93 10.02
N TYR A 773 5.59 13.93 8.75
CA TYR A 773 6.48 14.10 7.61
C TYR A 773 7.02 15.52 7.51
N VAL A 774 6.22 16.54 7.87
CA VAL A 774 6.70 17.92 7.98
C VAL A 774 7.79 18.01 9.04
N ALA A 775 7.59 17.42 10.23
CA ALA A 775 8.59 17.40 11.29
C ALA A 775 9.89 16.72 10.86
N VAL A 776 9.81 15.53 10.25
CA VAL A 776 10.98 14.82 9.71
C VAL A 776 11.69 15.65 8.64
N SER A 777 10.94 16.29 7.73
CA SER A 777 11.52 17.12 6.68
C SER A 777 12.21 18.38 7.21
N MET A 778 11.70 18.97 8.30
CA MET A 778 12.36 20.10 8.98
C MET A 778 13.65 19.67 9.67
N ILE A 779 13.70 18.46 10.24
CA ILE A 779 14.95 17.87 10.78
C ILE A 779 15.94 17.63 9.63
N THR A 780 15.48 17.04 8.52
CA THR A 780 16.29 16.85 7.31
C THR A 780 16.82 18.18 6.78
N PHE A 781 16.00 19.24 6.73
CA PHE A 781 16.47 20.57 6.36
C PHE A 781 17.56 21.09 7.29
N ALA A 782 17.38 21.00 8.62
CA ALA A 782 18.37 21.43 9.59
C ALA A 782 19.71 20.68 9.40
N MET A 783 19.64 19.37 9.14
CA MET A 783 20.80 18.54 8.82
C MET A 783 21.48 18.99 7.53
N LEU A 784 20.73 19.20 6.44
CA LEU A 784 21.28 19.66 5.16
C LEU A 784 21.89 21.07 5.26
N ALA A 785 21.26 21.97 6.01
CA ALA A 785 21.78 23.32 6.26
C ALA A 785 23.07 23.28 7.10
N LEU A 786 23.16 22.38 8.09
CA LEU A 786 24.37 22.16 8.86
C LEU A 786 25.51 21.64 7.97
N ILE A 787 25.23 20.64 7.12
CA ILE A 787 26.20 20.09 6.15
C ILE A 787 26.67 21.16 5.17
N ALA A 788 25.74 21.97 4.64
CA ALA A 788 26.07 23.08 3.77
C ALA A 788 27.04 24.06 4.45
N ALA A 789 26.81 24.38 5.74
CA ALA A 789 27.66 25.28 6.50
C ALA A 789 29.03 24.67 6.88
N THR A 790 29.07 23.40 7.30
CA THR A 790 30.29 22.78 7.84
C THR A 790 31.16 22.10 6.79
N ILE A 791 30.58 21.33 5.87
CA ILE A 791 31.31 20.50 4.90
C ILE A 791 31.58 21.29 3.62
N PHE A 792 30.56 21.97 3.10
CA PHE A 792 30.66 22.76 1.87
C PHE A 792 31.09 24.21 2.11
N HIS A 793 31.21 24.62 3.38
CA HIS A 793 31.58 25.98 3.78
C HIS A 793 30.68 27.09 3.18
N VAL A 794 29.39 26.80 3.05
CA VAL A 794 28.33 27.73 2.58
C VAL A 794 27.43 28.10 3.76
N PRO A 795 27.83 29.06 4.63
CA PRO A 795 27.00 29.47 5.77
C PRO A 795 25.80 30.31 5.33
N VAL A 796 24.73 30.30 6.13
CA VAL A 796 23.58 31.19 5.94
C VAL A 796 24.00 32.62 6.28
N LYS A 797 23.98 33.52 5.28
CA LYS A 797 24.35 34.94 5.47
C LYS A 797 23.16 35.85 5.75
N GLY A 798 21.98 35.44 5.30
CA GLY A 798 20.74 36.21 5.40
C GLY A 798 19.94 35.92 6.66
N SER A 799 18.64 36.20 6.61
CA SER A 799 17.75 35.91 7.73
C SER A 799 17.46 34.41 7.84
N LEU A 800 17.97 33.78 8.91
CA LEU A 800 17.65 32.39 9.23
C LEU A 800 16.14 32.21 9.47
N ALA A 801 15.47 33.18 10.10
CA ALA A 801 14.03 33.11 10.34
C ALA A 801 13.21 33.12 9.04
N ALA A 802 13.58 33.95 8.06
CA ALA A 802 12.92 33.98 6.76
C ALA A 802 13.15 32.67 5.99
N LEU A 803 14.36 32.11 6.06
CA LEU A 803 14.68 30.82 5.47
C LEU A 803 13.83 29.71 6.12
N THR A 804 13.84 29.59 7.45
CA THR A 804 13.07 28.55 8.18
C THR A 804 11.57 28.64 7.91
N LEU A 805 10.98 29.85 7.89
CA LEU A 805 9.57 30.03 7.57
C LEU A 805 9.27 29.65 6.11
N GLY A 806 10.10 30.10 5.17
CA GLY A 806 9.98 29.72 3.77
C GLY A 806 10.10 28.21 3.57
N THR A 807 11.03 27.55 4.29
CA THR A 807 11.19 26.10 4.27
C THR A 807 9.98 25.38 4.85
N LEU A 808 9.43 25.87 5.97
CA LEU A 808 8.25 25.27 6.58
C LEU A 808 7.06 25.26 5.60
N LEU A 809 6.78 26.40 4.97
CA LEU A 809 5.71 26.52 3.97
C LEU A 809 6.00 25.66 2.73
N TYR A 810 7.27 25.63 2.29
CA TYR A 810 7.68 24.77 1.19
C TYR A 810 7.44 23.30 1.50
N VAL A 811 7.86 22.81 2.66
CA VAL A 811 7.64 21.43 3.11
C VAL A 811 6.15 21.09 3.21
N PHE A 812 5.31 22.00 3.71
CA PHE A 812 3.86 21.81 3.68
C PHE A 812 3.32 21.74 2.24
N ALA A 813 3.82 22.56 1.32
CA ALA A 813 3.42 22.48 -0.08
C ALA A 813 3.86 21.16 -0.74
N THR A 814 5.09 20.70 -0.50
CA THR A 814 5.65 19.50 -1.15
C THR A 814 5.04 18.22 -0.59
N THR A 815 4.81 18.13 0.73
CA THR A 815 4.02 17.04 1.31
C THR A 815 2.57 17.07 0.79
N GLY A 816 1.98 18.27 0.61
CA GLY A 816 0.66 18.43 -0.02
C GLY A 816 0.59 17.92 -1.47
N VAL A 817 1.65 18.13 -2.27
CA VAL A 817 1.78 17.53 -3.61
C VAL A 817 1.75 16.00 -3.51
N GLY A 818 2.50 15.42 -2.57
CA GLY A 818 2.50 13.98 -2.31
C GLY A 818 1.10 13.45 -1.97
N GLN A 819 0.37 14.15 -1.10
CA GLN A 819 -1.01 13.81 -0.77
C GLN A 819 -1.95 13.91 -1.98
N LEU A 820 -1.81 14.94 -2.81
CA LEU A 820 -2.59 15.07 -4.02
C LEU A 820 -2.36 13.89 -4.97
N ILE A 821 -1.09 13.50 -5.19
CA ILE A 821 -0.73 12.35 -6.03
C ILE A 821 -1.29 11.06 -5.47
N SER A 822 -1.26 10.90 -4.14
CA SER A 822 -1.84 9.73 -3.48
C SER A 822 -3.33 9.53 -3.76
N THR A 823 -4.07 10.58 -4.14
CA THR A 823 -5.52 10.47 -4.35
C THR A 823 -5.88 9.62 -5.56
N PHE A 824 -5.08 9.67 -6.63
CA PHE A 824 -5.32 8.95 -7.89
C PHE A 824 -4.39 7.73 -8.11
N THR A 825 -3.40 7.51 -7.25
CA THR A 825 -2.61 6.27 -7.26
C THR A 825 -3.23 5.19 -6.35
N ARG A 826 -3.11 3.94 -6.78
CA ARG A 826 -3.60 2.76 -6.05
C ARG A 826 -2.48 1.98 -5.37
N THR A 827 -1.28 1.98 -5.95
CA THR A 827 -0.14 1.20 -5.44
C THR A 827 1.03 2.08 -5.00
N GLN A 828 1.78 1.62 -3.99
CA GLN A 828 2.94 2.34 -3.43
C GLN A 828 4.01 2.56 -4.50
N ALA A 829 4.30 1.56 -5.32
CA ALA A 829 5.25 1.69 -6.43
C ALA A 829 4.82 2.78 -7.42
N ALA A 830 3.55 2.79 -7.85
CA ALA A 830 3.02 3.83 -8.73
C ALA A 830 3.08 5.22 -8.08
N ALA A 831 2.82 5.32 -6.77
CA ALA A 831 2.91 6.56 -6.01
C ALA A 831 4.34 7.12 -5.97
N VAL A 832 5.34 6.26 -5.72
CA VAL A 832 6.77 6.64 -5.71
C VAL A 832 7.18 7.16 -7.09
N PHE A 833 6.92 6.39 -8.15
CA PHE A 833 7.31 6.79 -9.52
C PHE A 833 6.60 8.06 -9.99
N ALA A 834 5.27 8.13 -9.83
CA ALA A 834 4.50 9.30 -10.22
C ALA A 834 4.98 10.55 -9.48
N THR A 835 5.21 10.43 -8.16
CA THR A 835 5.70 11.56 -7.36
C THR A 835 7.10 11.97 -7.76
N ALA A 836 8.02 11.03 -7.98
CA ALA A 836 9.38 11.34 -8.42
C ALA A 836 9.38 12.06 -9.78
N ILE A 837 8.66 11.53 -10.77
CA ILE A 837 8.61 12.11 -12.13
C ILE A 837 7.97 13.51 -12.09
N LEU A 838 6.80 13.64 -11.46
CA LEU A 838 6.02 14.89 -11.44
C LEU A 838 6.66 15.99 -10.60
N THR A 839 7.58 15.66 -9.69
CA THR A 839 8.29 16.65 -8.87
C THR A 839 9.69 16.97 -9.40
N VAL A 840 10.47 15.96 -9.81
CA VAL A 840 11.87 16.13 -10.22
C VAL A 840 11.97 16.85 -11.55
N ILE A 841 11.19 16.46 -12.56
CA ILE A 841 11.30 17.05 -13.90
C ILE A 841 11.01 18.56 -13.86
N PRO A 842 9.93 19.04 -13.20
CA PRO A 842 9.67 20.47 -13.02
C PRO A 842 10.72 21.19 -12.16
N ALA A 843 11.13 20.58 -11.06
CA ALA A 843 12.10 21.18 -10.13
C ALA A 843 13.48 21.37 -10.79
N VAL A 844 13.96 20.37 -11.53
CA VAL A 844 15.30 20.37 -12.13
C VAL A 844 15.37 21.27 -13.36
N ASN A 845 14.40 21.13 -14.28
CA ASN A 845 14.48 21.80 -15.59
C ASN A 845 13.86 23.20 -15.61
N PHE A 846 12.84 23.47 -14.80
CA PHE A 846 12.03 24.68 -14.94
C PHE A 846 12.03 25.59 -13.71
N SER A 847 12.56 25.13 -12.57
CA SER A 847 12.48 25.87 -11.29
C SER A 847 13.78 26.59 -10.88
N GLY A 848 14.69 26.85 -11.83
CA GLY A 848 15.90 27.62 -11.56
C GLY A 848 17.10 26.81 -11.04
N LEU A 849 17.04 25.47 -11.07
CA LEU A 849 18.18 24.61 -10.69
C LEU A 849 19.23 24.53 -11.81
N LEU A 850 18.87 24.00 -12.98
CA LEU A 850 19.76 23.96 -14.16
C LEU A 850 19.59 25.18 -15.06
N THR A 851 18.34 25.61 -15.24
CA THR A 851 17.99 26.71 -16.15
C THR A 851 17.29 27.82 -15.35
N PRO A 852 17.86 29.04 -15.30
CA PRO A 852 17.23 30.16 -14.60
C PRO A 852 15.81 30.42 -15.10
N VAL A 853 14.86 30.66 -14.18
CA VAL A 853 13.45 30.94 -14.56
C VAL A 853 13.34 32.19 -15.44
N SER A 854 14.28 33.13 -15.32
CA SER A 854 14.35 34.34 -16.13
C SER A 854 14.72 34.10 -17.60
N SER A 855 15.42 33.00 -17.92
CA SER A 855 15.78 32.67 -19.32
C SER A 855 14.72 31.82 -20.03
N LEU A 856 13.74 31.29 -19.30
CA LEU A 856 12.63 30.54 -19.88
C LEU A 856 11.62 31.48 -20.58
N SER A 857 11.12 31.07 -21.73
CA SER A 857 10.10 31.79 -22.50
C SER A 857 8.85 30.92 -22.73
N GLY A 858 7.72 31.57 -23.02
CA GLY A 858 6.45 30.90 -23.36
C GLY A 858 5.95 29.91 -22.30
N GLY A 859 5.55 28.72 -22.73
CA GLY A 859 4.95 27.67 -21.87
C GLY A 859 5.89 27.11 -20.81
N ALA A 860 7.21 27.06 -21.07
CA ALA A 860 8.19 26.56 -20.10
C ALA A 860 8.27 27.44 -18.86
N LYS A 861 8.15 28.77 -19.02
CA LYS A 861 8.11 29.72 -17.89
C LYS A 861 6.84 29.57 -17.06
N LEU A 862 5.69 29.38 -17.71
CA LEU A 862 4.41 29.14 -17.02
C LEU A 862 4.47 27.84 -16.19
N LEU A 863 5.01 26.77 -16.77
CA LEU A 863 5.19 25.50 -16.08
C LEU A 863 6.19 25.60 -14.93
N GLY A 864 7.28 26.36 -15.05
CA GLY A 864 8.19 26.60 -13.94
C GLY A 864 7.52 27.32 -12.77
N LEU A 865 6.80 28.41 -13.06
CA LEU A 865 6.13 29.24 -12.04
C LEU A 865 4.93 28.54 -11.36
N SER A 866 4.38 27.47 -11.97
CA SER A 866 3.29 26.68 -11.39
C SER A 866 3.75 25.68 -10.32
N PHE A 867 5.05 25.59 -10.01
CA PHE A 867 5.57 24.69 -8.98
C PHE A 867 6.19 25.47 -7.81
N PRO A 868 6.05 24.94 -6.57
CA PRO A 868 6.56 25.63 -5.38
C PRO A 868 8.10 25.76 -5.39
N ALA A 869 8.81 24.87 -6.11
CA ALA A 869 10.27 24.89 -6.19
C ALA A 869 10.81 26.20 -6.78
N ALA A 870 10.14 26.77 -7.79
CA ALA A 870 10.54 28.02 -8.43
C ALA A 870 10.49 29.23 -7.47
N TRP A 871 9.66 29.15 -6.44
CA TRP A 871 9.47 30.20 -5.44
C TRP A 871 10.33 29.99 -4.19
N TYR A 872 10.64 28.73 -3.86
CA TYR A 872 11.56 28.41 -2.76
C TYR A 872 13.04 28.56 -3.16
N GLN A 873 13.40 28.32 -4.43
CA GLN A 873 14.78 28.46 -4.91
C GLN A 873 15.39 29.85 -4.61
N PRO A 874 14.68 30.98 -4.88
CA PRO A 874 15.20 32.31 -4.55
C PRO A 874 15.35 32.55 -3.04
N ILE A 875 14.50 31.92 -2.21
CA ILE A 875 14.61 31.98 -0.74
C ILE A 875 15.86 31.23 -0.27
N SER A 876 16.05 29.99 -0.74
CA SER A 876 17.19 29.15 -0.37
C SER A 876 18.51 29.80 -0.81
N VAL A 877 18.67 30.02 -2.12
CA VAL A 877 19.88 30.67 -2.65
C VAL A 877 20.04 32.06 -2.04
N GLY A 878 18.98 32.85 -1.97
CA GLY A 878 19.01 34.21 -1.42
C GLY A 878 19.52 34.30 0.02
N ALA A 879 19.06 33.41 0.89
CA ALA A 879 19.47 33.39 2.30
C ALA A 879 20.91 32.88 2.48
N PHE A 880 21.30 31.81 1.79
CA PHE A 880 22.65 31.25 1.90
C PHE A 880 23.71 32.18 1.31
N THR A 881 23.36 32.87 0.23
CA THR A 881 24.37 33.43 -0.65
C THR A 881 24.27 34.96 -0.73
N LYS A 882 23.05 35.52 -0.90
CA LYS A 882 22.79 36.97 -1.09
C LYS A 882 22.61 37.78 0.19
N ALA A 883 22.61 37.13 1.37
CA ALA A 883 22.30 37.76 2.65
C ALA A 883 20.92 38.45 2.69
N LEU A 884 19.95 37.93 1.94
CA LEU A 884 18.60 38.52 1.88
C LEU A 884 17.85 38.37 3.20
N GLY A 885 17.09 39.41 3.54
CA GLY A 885 16.23 39.47 4.71
C GLY A 885 14.79 39.10 4.40
N PHE A 886 13.93 39.18 5.42
CA PHE A 886 12.49 38.96 5.25
C PHE A 886 11.85 39.97 4.28
N SER A 887 12.30 41.24 4.32
CA SER A 887 11.83 42.32 3.44
C SER A 887 12.04 42.05 1.95
N ASP A 888 13.04 41.24 1.61
CA ASP A 888 13.37 40.93 0.22
C ASP A 888 12.63 39.66 -0.27
N LEU A 889 12.22 38.79 0.66
CA LEU A 889 11.73 37.44 0.39
C LEU A 889 10.22 37.26 0.67
N TRP A 890 9.55 38.25 1.26
CA TRP A 890 8.15 38.14 1.68
C TRP A 890 7.21 37.69 0.57
N PHE A 891 7.43 38.16 -0.67
CA PHE A 891 6.58 37.79 -1.81
C PHE A 891 6.69 36.30 -2.15
N ASN A 892 7.91 35.75 -2.15
CA ASN A 892 8.11 34.31 -2.37
C ASN A 892 7.49 33.47 -1.25
N ILE A 893 7.63 33.92 0.01
CA ILE A 893 7.04 33.26 1.18
C ILE A 893 5.50 33.27 1.07
N PHE A 894 4.90 34.39 0.66
CA PHE A 894 3.47 34.52 0.45
C PHE A 894 2.96 33.57 -0.64
N VAL A 895 3.66 33.48 -1.79
CA VAL A 895 3.29 32.56 -2.86
C VAL A 895 3.40 31.10 -2.41
N LEU A 896 4.42 30.74 -1.61
CA LEU A 896 4.51 29.41 -1.03
C LEU A 896 3.33 29.08 -0.10
N ALA A 897 2.85 30.04 0.69
CA ALA A 897 1.65 29.86 1.52
C ALA A 897 0.40 29.58 0.67
N LEU A 898 0.27 30.23 -0.50
CA LEU A 898 -0.81 29.94 -1.46
C LEU A 898 -0.71 28.52 -2.03
N PHE A 899 0.50 28.06 -2.38
CA PHE A 899 0.70 26.67 -2.80
C PHE A 899 0.34 25.66 -1.70
N THR A 900 0.73 25.92 -0.46
CA THR A 900 0.35 25.09 0.69
C THR A 900 -1.17 24.95 0.77
N LEU A 901 -1.89 26.07 0.73
CA LEU A 901 -3.35 26.08 0.79
C LEU A 901 -3.96 25.36 -0.43
N PHE A 902 -3.45 25.63 -1.63
CA PHE A 902 -3.93 25.05 -2.88
C PHE A 902 -3.85 23.52 -2.86
N TYR A 903 -2.68 22.94 -2.57
CA TYR A 903 -2.50 21.49 -2.59
C TYR A 903 -3.32 20.78 -1.51
N LEU A 904 -3.40 21.38 -0.31
CA LEU A 904 -4.23 20.85 0.77
C LEU A 904 -5.71 20.82 0.39
N VAL A 905 -6.23 21.92 -0.17
CA VAL A 905 -7.63 22.02 -0.60
C VAL A 905 -7.90 21.09 -1.79
N ALA A 906 -7.00 21.02 -2.77
CA ALA A 906 -7.13 20.13 -3.92
C ALA A 906 -7.18 18.66 -3.49
N ALA A 907 -6.27 18.23 -2.61
CA ALA A 907 -6.26 16.88 -2.05
C ALA A 907 -7.55 16.59 -1.27
N GLN A 908 -8.07 17.55 -0.51
CA GLN A 908 -9.33 17.40 0.22
C GLN A 908 -10.56 17.26 -0.68
N ILE A 909 -10.60 17.98 -1.80
CA ILE A 909 -11.72 17.92 -2.76
C ILE A 909 -11.75 16.53 -3.44
N ILE A 910 -10.58 16.05 -3.89
CA ILE A 910 -10.46 14.81 -4.66
C ILE A 910 -10.53 13.56 -3.76
N LEU A 911 -10.07 13.65 -2.50
CA LEU A 911 -10.16 12.51 -1.57
C LEU A 911 -11.61 12.17 -1.25
N ASN A 912 -12.07 11.01 -1.70
CA ASN A 912 -13.41 10.55 -1.46
C ASN A 912 -13.57 9.96 -0.04
N LYS A 913 -14.57 10.47 0.70
CA LYS A 913 -14.94 9.95 2.04
C LYS A 913 -15.73 8.63 1.95
N GLN A 914 -16.32 8.34 0.80
CA GLN A 914 -17.01 7.09 0.51
C GLN A 914 -16.33 6.39 -0.66
N GLU A 915 -16.42 5.06 -0.71
CA GLU A 915 -16.06 4.32 -1.93
C GLU A 915 -17.08 4.62 -3.03
N PRO A 916 -16.62 4.80 -4.28
CA PRO A 916 -17.51 5.00 -5.42
C PRO A 916 -18.42 3.80 -5.69
#